data_AF-A0A502KXV9-F1
#
_entry.id   AF-A0A502KXV9-F1
#
_cell.length_a   1.000
_cell.length_b   1.000
_cell.length_c   1.000
_cell.angle_alpha   90.00
_cell.angle_beta   90.00
_cell.angle_gamma   90.00
#
_symmetry.space_group_name_H-M   'P 1'
#
loop_
_entity.id
_entity.type
_entity.pdbx_description
1 polymer ?
#
loop_
_entity_poly.entity_id
_entity_poly.type
_entity_poly.pdbx_seq_one_letter_code
_entity_poly.pdbx_strand_id
1 'polypeptide(L)'
;MRSSRYLLYPLTPLFFACTTSSELSESPKLQPTVNSVEIIQNAPLGSMQNPIKYQLGIPVRNINTDNPLYYTLDVPNDKASLVFSFAWGKDAKVLGNPDIYVSHEKIPTVENYDCRGTWKKGDSELCVFDKPKAGKYYLLINPVIDKENKDNEKLGEFEVNDGLLFTSTDIYSINHACEKATADIRAQALTEKQKTFVCDRLAMTQARFLNDWKKIDPYFAQPIEGDLNHRVVAELYDSIKSHKTWMSYLQDSRNNSGIFHEESPEDPNSPQATFRTFNGIHWTGGLTHYWNLEHEFAHYLDGRHLKKGTYSTAVNHMISWWSEGLAQHFGFWNGPERQFTTAHSAFYPKNILSCDSALTTYADNSGKDTIKSFTITNESKEAIFLKRVNYNGELSENKQAIKLEPKQSWSGFNKGNWQQGDRFILRDKEKACIAAASLTEETTLAFKDHRLSAKYNTASLQEVFHKKVNPYSWGHLAFTFLFEEKTADLKHFVRLIKQGKYTESDVFLDALALRYEADFQAWLYWGTKKSFIDSFELDESNLPLNSYTTLYGAGDWGFKLSIEKGMPSLTIGSAGGVGEYDLLIGKGRPVHSVASLNQDALVCKTDTPAEQQPKQQCVLSDVKAGDYYITVDNVSAIAVLADTHIYACAGENCVETLALPEDPAPESVTVLQPPRIVESAAIDSCNLTSPYELIQNEEKQLRSFEVINNAKTNIHLQRIAADTGKVSSTRIELKPNETWQPEKAIYDDERILVSNNQGECLGTIKAKKYRHIGFFERTPIADNTCKLKQSYKSSSKSAKNASLRNESNQHIYAFWVFPDQEANKKTNGLLRRSYYASLAPGETWDNITWRHDDRIMLGNNDDPHTAECLAILEVDSEKHSAFTINK
;
A
#
# COMPACT_ATOMS: atom_id res chain seq x y z
N MET A 1 27.31 56.80 18.63
CA MET A 1 28.47 57.59 19.12
C MET A 1 29.71 57.12 18.37
N ARG A 2 30.62 58.04 17.97
CA ARG A 2 31.90 57.81 17.22
C ARG A 2 31.70 57.23 15.80
N SER A 3 32.14 57.79 14.65
CA SER A 3 33.40 58.44 14.16
C SER A 3 34.49 57.42 13.78
N SER A 4 35.13 57.37 12.59
CA SER A 4 35.43 58.34 11.49
C SER A 4 35.60 57.60 10.12
N ARG A 5 35.44 58.13 8.88
CA ARG A 5 36.22 59.12 8.05
C ARG A 5 37.72 58.77 7.91
N TYR A 6 38.42 58.74 6.74
CA TYR A 6 38.22 59.02 5.28
C TYR A 6 39.05 57.95 4.45
N LEU A 7 39.34 57.90 3.12
CA LEU A 7 39.26 58.72 1.86
C LEU A 7 38.56 57.88 0.72
N LEU A 8 38.39 58.16 -0.61
CA LEU A 8 38.99 58.95 -1.74
C LEU A 8 40.28 58.31 -2.41
N TYR A 9 40.29 57.81 -3.68
CA TYR A 9 40.26 58.38 -5.08
C TYR A 9 41.68 58.67 -5.68
N PRO A 10 41.97 58.81 -7.02
CA PRO A 10 41.20 58.49 -8.27
C PRO A 10 42.00 57.96 -9.54
N LEU A 11 41.27 57.69 -10.66
CA LEU A 11 41.57 57.95 -12.11
C LEU A 11 42.66 57.22 -12.98
N THR A 12 42.22 56.17 -13.73
CA THR A 12 42.30 56.03 -15.25
C THR A 12 43.68 55.78 -15.98
N PRO A 13 43.82 55.81 -17.34
CA PRO A 13 43.89 54.58 -18.19
C PRO A 13 44.98 54.59 -19.33
N LEU A 14 44.71 53.90 -20.47
CA LEU A 14 45.46 53.85 -21.78
C LEU A 14 46.72 52.93 -21.85
N PHE A 15 47.12 52.30 -22.98
CA PHE A 15 46.46 51.81 -24.24
C PHE A 15 47.50 51.05 -25.12
N PHE A 16 47.19 49.87 -25.69
CA PHE A 16 47.87 49.23 -26.87
C PHE A 16 49.41 48.95 -26.77
N ALA A 17 50.14 48.24 -27.66
CA ALA A 17 49.86 47.57 -28.95
C ALA A 17 50.67 46.24 -29.10
N CYS A 18 50.56 45.56 -30.25
CA CYS A 18 51.29 44.31 -30.60
C CYS A 18 52.50 44.53 -31.55
N THR A 19 53.45 43.59 -31.58
CA THR A 19 54.28 43.13 -32.75
C THR A 19 55.03 41.83 -32.32
N THR A 20 54.96 40.66 -32.98
CA THR A 20 55.59 40.21 -34.26
C THR A 20 57.13 40.31 -34.27
N SER A 21 57.94 39.35 -34.75
CA SER A 21 57.70 38.06 -35.47
C SER A 21 59.02 37.31 -35.73
N SER A 22 59.00 35.98 -35.90
CA SER A 22 59.81 35.25 -36.90
C SER A 22 59.50 33.74 -36.96
N GLU A 23 59.75 33.13 -38.13
CA GLU A 23 59.58 31.69 -38.45
C GLU A 23 60.98 31.00 -38.42
N LEU A 24 61.19 29.67 -38.52
CA LEU A 24 60.71 28.73 -39.54
C LEU A 24 60.94 27.25 -39.13
N SER A 25 60.03 26.38 -39.57
CA SER A 25 60.14 24.92 -39.84
C SER A 25 61.13 24.01 -39.07
N GLU A 26 60.59 22.97 -38.41
CA GLU A 26 60.71 21.59 -38.92
C GLU A 26 59.65 20.63 -38.31
N SER A 27 59.50 19.43 -38.90
CA SER A 27 58.55 18.38 -38.50
C SER A 27 58.89 17.09 -39.28
N PRO A 28 58.80 15.87 -38.67
CA PRO A 28 57.47 15.32 -38.34
C PRO A 28 57.34 14.27 -37.19
N LYS A 29 56.08 14.06 -36.78
CA LYS A 29 55.44 12.85 -36.20
C LYS A 29 55.63 12.44 -34.72
N LEU A 30 54.50 12.57 -33.99
CA LEU A 30 53.95 11.71 -32.92
C LEU A 30 54.83 11.31 -31.72
N GLN A 31 54.54 11.93 -30.57
CA GLN A 31 54.00 11.21 -29.40
C GLN A 31 52.84 12.03 -28.79
N PRO A 32 51.71 11.43 -28.40
CA PRO A 32 50.70 12.11 -27.59
C PRO A 32 51.14 12.11 -26.12
N THR A 33 51.58 13.25 -25.61
CA THR A 33 51.90 13.42 -24.19
C THR A 33 50.63 13.32 -23.34
N VAL A 34 50.53 12.27 -22.51
CA VAL A 34 49.47 12.11 -21.53
C VAL A 34 49.72 13.09 -20.38
N ASN A 35 49.21 14.32 -20.52
CA ASN A 35 49.23 15.29 -19.45
C ASN A 35 48.20 14.89 -18.39
N SER A 36 48.72 14.35 -17.28
CA SER A 36 48.22 14.50 -15.91
C SER A 36 46.76 14.93 -15.74
N VAL A 37 45.92 14.00 -15.24
CA VAL A 37 44.68 14.38 -14.55
C VAL A 37 45.08 15.10 -13.25
N GLU A 38 44.94 16.42 -13.21
CA GLU A 38 44.98 17.14 -11.93
C GLU A 38 43.79 16.72 -11.08
N ILE A 39 44.05 16.40 -9.81
CA ILE A 39 43.00 16.14 -8.82
C ILE A 39 42.40 17.50 -8.44
N ILE A 40 41.31 17.87 -9.10
CA ILE A 40 40.60 19.12 -8.80
C ILE A 40 39.94 18.99 -7.43
N GLN A 41 40.60 19.52 -6.40
CA GLN A 41 39.90 19.92 -5.17
C GLN A 41 38.90 21.03 -5.55
N ASN A 42 37.63 20.82 -5.19
CA ASN A 42 36.46 21.51 -5.74
C ASN A 42 36.15 21.11 -7.19
N ALA A 43 35.55 19.92 -7.38
CA ALA A 43 34.92 19.56 -8.64
C ALA A 43 33.92 20.68 -9.05
N PRO A 44 33.90 21.12 -10.31
CA PRO A 44 33.07 22.25 -10.72
C PRO A 44 31.59 21.95 -10.52
N LEU A 45 30.87 22.90 -9.93
CA LEU A 45 29.40 22.91 -9.95
C LEU A 45 28.93 22.76 -11.40
N GLY A 46 28.16 21.71 -11.68
CA GLY A 46 27.65 21.42 -13.02
C GLY A 46 26.90 22.62 -13.55
N SER A 47 27.42 23.25 -14.60
CA SER A 47 26.95 24.56 -15.08
C SER A 47 26.23 24.41 -16.41
N MET A 48 25.39 25.38 -16.77
CA MET A 48 24.64 25.37 -18.02
C MET A 48 25.56 25.16 -19.26
N GLN A 49 26.79 25.69 -19.22
CA GLN A 49 27.80 25.53 -20.27
C GLN A 49 28.57 24.21 -20.18
N ASN A 50 28.71 23.63 -18.97
CA ASN A 50 29.45 22.39 -18.71
C ASN A 50 28.68 21.48 -17.74
N PRO A 51 27.63 20.76 -18.21
CA PRO A 51 26.85 19.86 -17.38
C PRO A 51 27.62 18.59 -17.02
N ILE A 52 27.42 18.08 -15.80
CA ILE A 52 28.09 16.86 -15.31
C ILE A 52 27.51 15.63 -16.01
N LYS A 53 28.34 14.90 -16.74
CA LYS A 53 27.91 13.65 -17.39
C LYS A 53 27.90 12.48 -16.41
N TYR A 54 26.77 11.77 -16.35
CA TYR A 54 26.59 10.52 -15.59
C TYR A 54 26.04 9.39 -16.49
N GLN A 55 25.64 8.26 -15.89
CA GLN A 55 25.24 7.04 -16.60
C GLN A 55 23.90 6.50 -16.06
N LEU A 56 23.09 5.90 -16.94
CA LEU A 56 21.90 5.14 -16.54
C LEU A 56 22.28 4.02 -15.55
N GLY A 57 21.41 3.79 -14.55
CA GLY A 57 21.61 2.78 -13.52
C GLY A 57 22.68 3.13 -12.46
N ILE A 58 23.49 4.18 -12.66
CA ILE A 58 24.54 4.59 -11.73
C ILE A 58 24.09 5.86 -10.97
N PRO A 59 23.74 5.78 -9.68
CA PRO A 59 23.34 6.93 -8.90
C PRO A 59 24.50 7.88 -8.58
N VAL A 60 24.25 9.19 -8.72
CA VAL A 60 25.15 10.26 -8.23
C VAL A 60 24.72 10.63 -6.81
N ARG A 61 25.67 10.73 -5.88
CA ARG A 61 25.42 10.83 -4.44
C ARG A 61 26.05 12.07 -3.82
N ASN A 62 25.66 12.37 -2.59
CA ASN A 62 26.24 13.44 -1.76
C ASN A 62 26.16 14.81 -2.46
N ILE A 63 25.08 15.06 -3.21
CA ILE A 63 24.86 16.32 -3.92
C ILE A 63 24.49 17.38 -2.88
N ASN A 64 25.43 18.24 -2.52
CA ASN A 64 25.24 19.34 -1.57
C ASN A 64 25.42 20.66 -2.34
N THR A 65 24.39 21.52 -2.41
CA THR A 65 24.47 22.80 -3.12
C THR A 65 23.39 23.81 -2.70
N ASP A 66 23.76 25.08 -2.75
CA ASP A 66 22.93 26.28 -2.65
C ASP A 66 22.61 26.89 -4.05
N ASN A 67 23.15 26.31 -5.12
CA ASN A 67 23.10 26.83 -6.49
C ASN A 67 22.51 25.83 -7.50
N PRO A 68 21.98 26.29 -8.66
CA PRO A 68 21.52 25.41 -9.73
C PRO A 68 22.62 24.49 -10.29
N LEU A 69 22.35 23.19 -10.38
CA LEU A 69 23.26 22.17 -10.91
C LEU A 69 22.72 21.50 -12.17
N TYR A 70 23.56 21.42 -13.20
CA TYR A 70 23.25 20.82 -14.49
C TYR A 70 23.98 19.48 -14.70
N TYR A 71 23.23 18.48 -15.13
CA TYR A 71 23.66 17.11 -15.41
C TYR A 71 23.23 16.66 -16.81
N THR A 72 23.86 15.61 -17.34
CA THR A 72 23.49 15.03 -18.65
C THR A 72 23.80 13.53 -18.74
N LEU A 73 23.03 12.80 -19.53
CA LEU A 73 23.28 11.40 -19.90
C LEU A 73 22.83 11.12 -21.35
N ASP A 74 23.27 9.99 -21.91
CA ASP A 74 22.75 9.49 -23.19
C ASP A 74 21.78 8.32 -22.93
N VAL A 75 20.66 8.30 -23.64
CA VAL A 75 19.57 7.31 -23.53
C VAL A 75 19.49 6.48 -24.81
N PRO A 76 19.40 5.13 -24.71
CA PRO A 76 19.28 4.25 -25.87
C PRO A 76 17.88 4.27 -26.50
N ASN A 77 17.74 3.68 -27.70
CA ASN A 77 16.45 3.47 -28.35
C ASN A 77 15.58 2.45 -27.59
N ASP A 78 14.30 2.42 -27.96
CA ASP A 78 13.36 1.31 -27.71
C ASP A 78 13.17 0.96 -26.22
N LYS A 79 13.14 1.99 -25.37
CA LYS A 79 12.82 1.88 -23.95
C LYS A 79 11.34 2.20 -23.68
N ALA A 80 10.74 1.46 -22.75
CA ALA A 80 9.34 1.65 -22.36
C ALA A 80 9.14 2.91 -21.51
N SER A 81 10.07 3.18 -20.59
CA SER A 81 10.10 4.38 -19.76
C SER A 81 11.53 4.87 -19.53
N LEU A 82 11.65 6.11 -19.03
CA LEU A 82 12.86 6.70 -18.47
C LEU A 82 12.47 7.51 -17.24
N VAL A 83 12.98 7.08 -16.08
CA VAL A 83 12.68 7.66 -14.76
C VAL A 83 13.91 8.39 -14.25
N PHE A 84 13.77 9.68 -13.95
CA PHE A 84 14.72 10.52 -13.21
C PHE A 84 14.19 10.72 -11.79
N SER A 85 14.92 10.30 -10.77
CA SER A 85 14.57 10.54 -9.37
C SER A 85 15.67 11.33 -8.66
N PHE A 86 15.27 12.28 -7.82
CA PHE A 86 16.16 13.00 -6.93
C PHE A 86 15.62 12.95 -5.49
N ALA A 87 16.30 12.18 -4.63
CA ALA A 87 15.85 11.85 -3.29
C ALA A 87 16.93 12.17 -2.24
N TRP A 88 16.68 11.82 -0.97
CA TRP A 88 17.68 11.92 0.10
C TRP A 88 18.84 10.92 -0.08
N GLY A 89 19.98 11.26 0.51
CA GLY A 89 21.22 10.50 0.48
C GLY A 89 21.56 9.80 1.80
N LYS A 90 22.82 9.87 2.20
CA LYS A 90 23.44 8.99 3.20
C LYS A 90 23.34 9.42 4.64
N ASP A 91 23.57 10.69 4.88
CA ASP A 91 23.76 11.25 6.19
C ASP A 91 22.41 11.66 6.81
N ALA A 92 21.30 11.35 6.11
CA ALA A 92 19.92 11.60 6.50
C ALA A 92 19.66 13.07 6.90
N LYS A 93 20.34 13.99 6.21
CA LYS A 93 20.09 15.41 6.32
C LYS A 93 18.70 15.73 5.77
N VAL A 94 18.11 16.84 6.23
CA VAL A 94 16.97 17.45 5.55
C VAL A 94 17.40 17.81 4.13
N LEU A 95 16.72 17.27 3.12
CA LEU A 95 17.11 17.39 1.70
C LEU A 95 17.09 18.84 1.19
N GLY A 96 16.39 19.75 1.87
CA GLY A 96 16.13 21.12 1.44
C GLY A 96 14.84 21.19 0.63
N ASN A 97 14.82 22.01 -0.42
CA ASN A 97 13.73 22.07 -1.38
C ASN A 97 14.27 22.12 -2.83
N PRO A 98 14.69 20.96 -3.39
CA PRO A 98 15.03 20.85 -4.80
C PRO A 98 13.78 20.81 -5.68
N ASP A 99 13.75 21.60 -6.76
CA ASP A 99 12.95 21.30 -7.95
C ASP A 99 13.87 20.59 -8.97
N ILE A 100 13.33 19.67 -9.77
CA ILE A 100 14.06 19.10 -10.93
C ILE A 100 13.38 19.43 -12.25
N TYR A 101 14.18 19.69 -13.28
CA TYR A 101 13.72 20.00 -14.64
C TYR A 101 14.52 19.19 -15.65
N VAL A 102 13.85 18.55 -16.60
CA VAL A 102 14.48 17.62 -17.55
C VAL A 102 14.11 17.99 -18.99
N SER A 103 15.01 17.75 -19.94
CA SER A 103 14.75 17.93 -21.38
C SER A 103 15.58 17.02 -22.29
N HIS A 104 15.05 16.76 -23.49
CA HIS A 104 15.69 16.01 -24.57
C HIS A 104 16.36 16.94 -25.59
N GLU A 105 17.64 16.70 -25.90
CA GLU A 105 18.53 17.47 -26.82
C GLU A 105 18.66 19.00 -26.57
N LYS A 106 17.94 19.57 -25.60
CA LYS A 106 18.06 20.97 -25.12
C LYS A 106 18.38 20.98 -23.63
N ILE A 107 19.05 22.03 -23.15
CA ILE A 107 19.26 22.25 -21.72
C ILE A 107 17.98 22.86 -21.11
N PRO A 108 17.42 22.30 -20.04
CA PRO A 108 16.22 22.83 -19.41
C PRO A 108 16.49 24.14 -18.65
N THR A 109 15.46 24.96 -18.50
CA THR A 109 15.39 26.07 -17.53
C THR A 109 14.11 25.95 -16.71
N VAL A 110 13.96 26.75 -15.66
CA VAL A 110 12.73 26.79 -14.83
C VAL A 110 11.47 27.26 -15.60
N GLU A 111 11.64 27.77 -16.82
CA GLU A 111 10.56 28.21 -17.73
C GLU A 111 10.39 27.30 -18.95
N ASN A 112 11.40 26.49 -19.29
CA ASN A 112 11.45 25.72 -20.53
C ASN A 112 12.01 24.31 -20.25
N TYR A 113 11.11 23.33 -20.18
CA TYR A 113 11.42 21.92 -19.89
C TYR A 113 10.52 20.98 -20.71
N ASP A 114 10.82 19.68 -20.69
CA ASP A 114 9.94 18.62 -21.20
C ASP A 114 9.30 17.82 -20.05
N CYS A 115 9.88 17.88 -18.85
CA CYS A 115 9.28 17.42 -17.59
C CYS A 115 9.85 18.25 -16.43
N ARG A 116 9.01 18.53 -15.43
CA ARG A 116 9.39 19.05 -14.11
C ARG A 116 8.97 18.03 -13.05
N GLY A 117 9.84 17.79 -12.08
CA GLY A 117 9.44 17.20 -10.82
C GLY A 117 8.97 18.29 -9.88
N THR A 118 7.72 18.15 -9.41
CA THR A 118 7.27 18.46 -8.05
C THR A 118 6.04 17.61 -7.76
N TRP A 119 5.86 17.18 -6.50
CA TRP A 119 4.54 16.78 -5.99
C TRP A 119 4.22 17.32 -4.61
N LYS A 120 5.21 17.54 -3.75
CA LYS A 120 5.06 18.18 -2.44
C LYS A 120 6.38 18.75 -1.97
N LYS A 121 6.35 20.00 -1.47
CA LYS A 121 7.52 20.78 -1.03
C LYS A 121 8.38 19.98 -0.02
N GLY A 122 9.64 19.76 -0.37
CA GLY A 122 10.65 19.10 0.49
C GLY A 122 10.64 17.56 0.49
N ASP A 123 9.85 16.92 -0.39
CA ASP A 123 9.84 15.46 -0.53
C ASP A 123 10.87 14.99 -1.58
N SER A 124 10.76 13.74 -2.05
CA SER A 124 11.58 13.23 -3.17
C SER A 124 10.97 13.60 -4.52
N GLU A 125 11.85 13.99 -5.45
CA GLU A 125 11.48 14.48 -6.77
C GLU A 125 11.56 13.41 -7.86
N LEU A 126 10.66 13.51 -8.84
CA LEU A 126 10.51 12.51 -9.90
C LEU A 126 10.07 13.11 -11.24
N CYS A 127 10.75 12.69 -12.32
CA CYS A 127 10.34 12.91 -13.70
C CYS A 127 10.28 11.58 -14.45
N VAL A 128 9.17 11.29 -15.13
CA VAL A 128 9.01 10.04 -15.90
C VAL A 128 8.61 10.35 -17.34
N PHE A 129 9.40 9.87 -18.29
CA PHE A 129 9.08 9.89 -19.70
C PHE A 129 8.60 8.50 -20.13
N ASP A 130 7.39 8.41 -20.70
CA ASP A 130 6.92 7.21 -21.39
C ASP A 130 7.44 7.19 -22.84
N LYS A 131 7.83 6.00 -23.32
CA LYS A 131 8.43 5.78 -24.65
C LYS A 131 9.47 6.86 -25.02
N PRO A 132 10.49 7.09 -24.15
CA PRO A 132 11.51 8.12 -24.34
C PRO A 132 12.24 7.98 -25.68
N LYS A 133 12.62 9.11 -26.25
CA LYS A 133 13.45 9.15 -27.46
C LYS A 133 14.89 8.79 -27.11
N ALA A 134 15.61 8.14 -28.03
CA ALA A 134 17.05 8.03 -27.89
C ALA A 134 17.74 9.39 -28.04
N GLY A 135 18.97 9.49 -27.54
CA GLY A 135 19.77 10.70 -27.61
C GLY A 135 20.10 11.25 -26.24
N LYS A 136 20.46 12.52 -26.17
CA LYS A 136 20.94 13.15 -24.95
C LYS A 136 19.79 13.74 -24.14
N TYR A 137 19.80 13.47 -22.85
CA TYR A 137 18.97 14.19 -21.89
C TYR A 137 19.83 15.12 -21.03
N TYR A 138 19.25 16.25 -20.67
CA TYR A 138 19.79 17.23 -19.77
C TYR A 138 18.85 17.38 -18.57
N LEU A 139 19.44 17.47 -17.38
CA LEU A 139 18.76 17.63 -16.10
C LEU A 139 19.30 18.91 -15.42
N LEU A 140 18.40 19.68 -14.84
CA LEU A 140 18.66 20.77 -13.91
C LEU A 140 18.09 20.37 -12.54
N ILE A 141 18.91 20.42 -11.50
CA ILE A 141 18.48 20.40 -10.09
C ILE A 141 18.60 21.83 -9.59
N ASN A 142 17.50 22.40 -9.12
CA ASN A 142 17.40 23.81 -8.76
C ASN A 142 16.93 23.98 -7.30
N PRO A 143 17.78 24.44 -6.37
CA PRO A 143 17.37 24.79 -5.01
C PRO A 143 16.38 25.97 -5.03
N VAL A 144 15.21 25.81 -4.41
CA VAL A 144 14.14 26.84 -4.40
C VAL A 144 14.05 27.52 -3.04
N ILE A 145 14.41 28.80 -3.00
CA ILE A 145 14.23 29.68 -1.84
C ILE A 145 12.79 30.18 -1.78
N ASP A 146 12.05 29.76 -0.75
CA ASP A 146 10.71 30.26 -0.47
C ASP A 146 10.76 31.73 0.01
N LYS A 147 9.94 32.59 -0.59
CA LYS A 147 9.93 34.03 -0.31
C LYS A 147 8.99 34.43 0.82
N GLU A 148 8.10 33.53 1.28
CA GLU A 148 7.13 33.84 2.34
C GLU A 148 7.72 33.67 3.76
N ASN A 149 8.76 32.84 3.94
CA ASN A 149 9.30 32.49 5.26
C ASN A 149 10.51 33.35 5.72
N LYS A 150 10.68 34.56 5.14
CA LYS A 150 11.89 35.39 5.33
C LYS A 150 12.21 35.81 6.76
N ASP A 151 11.21 35.92 7.62
CA ASP A 151 11.40 36.41 9.00
C ASP A 151 11.78 35.29 10.00
N ASN A 152 11.86 34.02 9.54
CA ASN A 152 12.21 32.85 10.36
C ASN A 152 13.40 32.07 9.78
N GLU A 153 14.47 32.76 9.37
CA GLU A 153 15.69 32.13 8.81
C GLU A 153 16.27 31.03 9.71
N LYS A 154 15.96 29.76 9.38
CA LYS A 154 16.70 28.59 9.88
C LYS A 154 17.74 28.17 8.86
N LEU A 155 18.97 28.12 9.31
CA LEU A 155 20.12 27.65 8.54
C LEU A 155 19.86 26.22 8.03
N GLY A 156 19.77 26.04 6.71
CA GLY A 156 19.58 24.74 6.04
C GLY A 156 18.21 24.46 5.41
N GLU A 157 17.20 25.35 5.49
CA GLU A 157 15.89 25.09 4.85
C GLU A 157 15.88 25.17 3.31
N PHE A 158 16.87 25.84 2.69
CA PHE A 158 16.89 26.11 1.23
C PHE A 158 18.05 25.48 0.47
N GLU A 159 19.04 24.93 1.18
CA GLU A 159 20.20 24.26 0.59
C GLU A 159 19.84 22.82 0.27
N VAL A 160 20.10 22.37 -0.97
CA VAL A 160 20.04 20.96 -1.31
C VAL A 160 21.16 20.25 -0.54
N ASN A 161 20.79 19.39 0.39
CA ASN A 161 21.73 18.76 1.32
C ASN A 161 21.71 17.24 1.12
N ASP A 162 22.88 16.64 0.91
CA ASP A 162 23.05 15.18 0.78
C ASP A 162 22.07 14.55 -0.24
N GLY A 163 21.93 15.16 -1.41
CA GLY A 163 21.04 14.68 -2.47
C GLY A 163 21.55 13.44 -3.21
N LEU A 164 20.61 12.63 -3.69
CA LEU A 164 20.81 11.39 -4.42
C LEU A 164 20.06 11.45 -5.76
N LEU A 165 20.79 11.64 -6.86
CA LEU A 165 20.27 11.54 -8.21
C LEU A 165 20.36 10.10 -8.72
N PHE A 166 19.25 9.54 -9.18
CA PHE A 166 19.19 8.27 -9.90
C PHE A 166 18.45 8.42 -11.22
N THR A 167 18.84 7.63 -12.22
CA THR A 167 18.11 7.60 -13.50
C THR A 167 18.15 6.20 -14.09
N SER A 168 16.99 5.66 -14.45
CA SER A 168 16.84 4.28 -14.89
C SER A 168 15.73 4.13 -15.94
N THR A 169 15.90 3.18 -16.85
CA THR A 169 14.89 2.75 -17.82
C THR A 169 14.16 1.47 -17.40
N ASP A 170 14.52 0.94 -16.24
CA ASP A 170 14.27 -0.46 -15.88
C ASP A 170 13.34 -0.59 -14.65
N ILE A 171 12.91 0.54 -14.08
CA ILE A 171 11.89 0.60 -13.00
C ILE A 171 10.51 0.20 -13.55
N TYR A 172 10.19 0.64 -14.77
CA TYR A 172 8.98 0.27 -15.49
C TYR A 172 9.36 -0.23 -16.90
N SER A 173 9.51 -1.54 -17.06
CA SER A 173 9.88 -2.16 -18.35
C SER A 173 8.71 -2.24 -19.35
N ILE A 174 7.48 -2.00 -18.89
CA ILE A 174 6.25 -2.03 -19.68
C ILE A 174 5.65 -0.62 -19.77
N ASN A 175 5.32 -0.20 -21.00
CA ASN A 175 4.41 0.92 -21.27
C ASN A 175 3.40 0.46 -22.34
N HIS A 176 2.10 0.50 -22.03
CA HIS A 176 1.03 -0.06 -22.87
C HIS A 176 -0.24 0.79 -22.79
N ALA A 177 -0.81 1.18 -23.93
CA ALA A 177 -2.01 2.00 -23.96
C ALA A 177 -3.28 1.13 -23.94
N CYS A 178 -4.20 1.37 -23.00
CA CYS A 178 -5.49 0.71 -23.01
C CYS A 178 -6.43 1.43 -23.97
N GLU A 179 -6.50 0.99 -25.23
CA GLU A 179 -7.27 1.64 -26.32
C GLU A 179 -8.77 1.83 -25.99
N LYS A 180 -9.36 0.96 -25.16
CA LYS A 180 -10.77 1.02 -24.74
C LYS A 180 -11.03 1.93 -23.52
N ALA A 181 -9.98 2.42 -22.85
CA ALA A 181 -10.06 3.21 -21.62
C ALA A 181 -9.31 4.54 -21.77
N THR A 182 -9.57 5.48 -20.86
CA THR A 182 -8.82 6.74 -20.71
C THR A 182 -7.63 6.57 -19.77
N ALA A 183 -6.93 5.43 -19.88
CA ALA A 183 -5.83 5.03 -19.00
C ALA A 183 -4.70 4.33 -19.79
N ASP A 184 -3.46 4.58 -19.40
CA ASP A 184 -2.27 3.94 -19.96
C ASP A 184 -1.47 3.24 -18.85
N ILE A 185 -1.01 2.01 -19.10
CA ILE A 185 -0.27 1.20 -18.13
C ILE A 185 1.21 1.53 -18.19
N ARG A 186 1.81 1.76 -17.02
CA ARG A 186 3.26 1.82 -16.79
C ARG A 186 3.60 0.78 -15.71
N ALA A 187 4.22 -0.35 -16.07
CA ALA A 187 4.42 -1.49 -15.15
C ALA A 187 5.87 -1.99 -15.12
N GLN A 188 6.29 -2.61 -14.01
CA GLN A 188 7.65 -3.17 -13.89
C GLN A 188 7.75 -4.49 -14.67
N ALA A 189 6.80 -5.40 -14.45
CA ALA A 189 6.50 -6.54 -15.30
C ALA A 189 4.98 -6.64 -15.57
N LEU A 190 4.60 -7.18 -16.73
CA LEU A 190 3.20 -7.49 -17.06
C LEU A 190 3.12 -8.47 -18.25
N THR A 191 2.45 -9.61 -18.09
CA THR A 191 2.17 -10.58 -19.18
C THR A 191 1.04 -10.09 -20.08
N GLU A 192 0.86 -10.70 -21.27
CA GLU A 192 -0.25 -10.32 -22.16
C GLU A 192 -1.63 -10.63 -21.55
N LYS A 193 -1.79 -11.73 -20.79
CA LYS A 193 -3.02 -12.02 -20.02
C LYS A 193 -3.31 -10.87 -19.03
N GLN A 194 -2.30 -10.44 -18.29
CA GLN A 194 -2.40 -9.37 -17.30
C GLN A 194 -2.71 -8.00 -17.95
N LYS A 195 -2.08 -7.66 -19.08
CA LYS A 195 -2.38 -6.44 -19.86
C LYS A 195 -3.83 -6.41 -20.32
N THR A 196 -4.30 -7.49 -20.96
CA THR A 196 -5.69 -7.59 -21.42
C THR A 196 -6.67 -7.47 -20.26
N PHE A 197 -6.43 -8.19 -19.16
CA PHE A 197 -7.24 -8.12 -17.95
C PHE A 197 -7.32 -6.68 -17.41
N VAL A 198 -6.19 -6.03 -17.13
CA VAL A 198 -6.16 -4.66 -16.60
C VAL A 198 -6.91 -3.69 -17.53
N CYS A 199 -6.65 -3.73 -18.84
CA CYS A 199 -7.28 -2.82 -19.79
C CYS A 199 -8.79 -3.03 -19.92
N ASP A 200 -9.27 -4.27 -19.93
CA ASP A 200 -10.71 -4.54 -20.01
C ASP A 200 -11.42 -4.17 -18.69
N ARG A 201 -10.81 -4.42 -17.52
CA ARG A 201 -11.34 -3.98 -16.22
C ARG A 201 -11.49 -2.46 -16.13
N LEU A 202 -10.46 -1.70 -16.53
CA LEU A 202 -10.50 -0.24 -16.59
C LEU A 202 -11.57 0.26 -17.58
N ALA A 203 -11.68 -0.36 -18.76
CA ALA A 203 -12.71 -0.01 -19.75
C ALA A 203 -14.13 -0.27 -19.23
N MET A 204 -14.36 -1.38 -18.52
CA MET A 204 -15.64 -1.71 -17.88
C MET A 204 -16.03 -0.68 -16.81
N THR A 205 -15.11 -0.32 -15.91
CA THR A 205 -15.36 0.70 -14.88
C THR A 205 -15.67 2.07 -15.48
N GLN A 206 -14.93 2.51 -16.51
CA GLN A 206 -15.23 3.75 -17.22
C GLN A 206 -16.61 3.72 -17.88
N ALA A 207 -16.94 2.61 -18.56
CA ALA A 207 -18.22 2.46 -19.25
C ALA A 207 -19.39 2.51 -18.27
N ARG A 208 -19.29 1.83 -17.12
CA ARG A 208 -20.30 1.88 -16.05
C ARG A 208 -20.46 3.30 -15.52
N PHE A 209 -19.36 3.92 -15.06
CA PHE A 209 -19.34 5.27 -14.49
C PHE A 209 -19.99 6.30 -15.43
N LEU A 210 -19.56 6.35 -16.70
CA LEU A 210 -20.08 7.33 -17.66
C LEU A 210 -21.54 7.06 -18.03
N ASN A 211 -21.96 5.79 -18.14
CA ASN A 211 -23.35 5.45 -18.42
C ASN A 211 -24.27 5.84 -17.25
N ASP A 212 -23.87 5.56 -16.01
CA ASP A 212 -24.69 5.83 -14.82
C ASP A 212 -24.82 7.33 -14.55
N TRP A 213 -23.71 8.09 -14.63
CA TRP A 213 -23.78 9.55 -14.53
C TRP A 213 -24.57 10.21 -15.66
N LYS A 214 -24.52 9.66 -16.88
CA LYS A 214 -25.32 10.12 -18.04
C LYS A 214 -26.82 9.89 -17.85
N LYS A 215 -27.25 8.84 -17.11
CA LYS A 215 -28.66 8.64 -16.72
C LYS A 215 -29.15 9.77 -15.80
N ILE A 216 -28.29 10.26 -14.91
CA ILE A 216 -28.59 11.34 -13.96
C ILE A 216 -28.57 12.72 -14.65
N ASP A 217 -27.49 13.05 -15.36
CA ASP A 217 -27.41 14.22 -16.25
C ASP A 217 -26.32 14.01 -17.32
N PRO A 218 -26.63 14.12 -18.63
CA PRO A 218 -25.62 14.07 -19.69
C PRO A 218 -24.47 15.10 -19.54
N TYR A 219 -24.67 16.18 -18.77
CA TYR A 219 -23.62 17.13 -18.39
C TYR A 219 -22.52 16.51 -17.51
N PHE A 220 -22.87 15.54 -16.65
CA PHE A 220 -21.91 14.90 -15.74
C PHE A 220 -20.98 13.92 -16.47
N ALA A 221 -21.44 13.31 -17.57
CA ALA A 221 -20.58 12.50 -18.43
C ALA A 221 -19.61 13.33 -19.30
N GLN A 222 -19.76 14.66 -19.36
CA GLN A 222 -18.78 15.52 -20.02
C GLN A 222 -17.57 15.73 -19.10
N PRO A 223 -16.33 15.78 -19.61
CA PRO A 223 -15.18 16.19 -18.82
C PRO A 223 -15.33 17.61 -18.25
N ILE A 224 -14.45 18.01 -17.34
CA ILE A 224 -14.39 19.39 -16.83
C ILE A 224 -13.70 20.30 -17.86
N GLU A 225 -14.26 21.49 -18.07
CA GLU A 225 -13.72 22.48 -19.01
C GLU A 225 -12.40 23.07 -18.50
N GLY A 226 -11.41 23.16 -19.39
CA GLY A 226 -10.05 23.61 -19.08
C GLY A 226 -9.11 22.50 -18.58
N ASP A 227 -9.63 21.39 -18.08
CA ASP A 227 -8.84 20.27 -17.56
C ASP A 227 -8.21 19.43 -18.69
N LEU A 228 -6.91 19.20 -18.55
CA LEU A 228 -5.98 18.64 -19.53
C LEU A 228 -5.61 17.16 -19.26
N ASN A 229 -6.10 16.57 -18.17
CA ASN A 229 -5.89 15.15 -17.83
C ASN A 229 -6.79 14.28 -18.74
N HIS A 230 -6.48 14.21 -20.03
CA HIS A 230 -7.24 13.43 -21.02
C HIS A 230 -7.07 11.90 -20.86
N ARG A 231 -5.98 11.45 -20.25
CA ARG A 231 -5.69 10.06 -19.89
C ARG A 231 -4.91 10.03 -18.57
N VAL A 232 -5.18 9.04 -17.73
CA VAL A 232 -4.41 8.77 -16.50
C VAL A 232 -3.34 7.70 -16.73
N VAL A 233 -2.22 7.75 -16.01
CA VAL A 233 -1.27 6.62 -15.97
C VAL A 233 -1.62 5.69 -14.81
N ALA A 234 -1.64 4.40 -15.09
CA ALA A 234 -1.72 3.31 -14.11
C ALA A 234 -0.31 2.77 -13.85
N GLU A 235 0.35 3.24 -12.77
CA GLU A 235 1.63 2.68 -12.33
C GLU A 235 1.38 1.37 -11.55
N LEU A 236 1.81 0.25 -12.12
CA LEU A 236 1.59 -1.08 -11.59
C LEU A 236 2.89 -1.73 -11.12
N TYR A 237 2.97 -1.95 -9.81
CA TYR A 237 4.09 -2.61 -9.15
C TYR A 237 3.88 -4.13 -9.06
N ASP A 238 4.95 -4.89 -9.21
CA ASP A 238 4.88 -6.36 -9.31
C ASP A 238 4.48 -7.05 -7.99
N SER A 239 4.60 -6.33 -6.87
CA SER A 239 4.06 -6.77 -5.57
C SER A 239 3.86 -5.60 -4.62
N ILE A 240 3.06 -5.80 -3.56
CA ILE A 240 2.94 -4.84 -2.44
C ILE A 240 4.31 -4.48 -1.82
N LYS A 241 5.25 -5.42 -1.83
CA LYS A 241 6.64 -5.23 -1.37
C LYS A 241 7.40 -4.31 -2.31
N SER A 242 7.21 -4.44 -3.62
CA SER A 242 7.77 -3.52 -4.61
C SER A 242 7.16 -2.12 -4.50
N HIS A 243 5.82 -2.01 -4.42
CA HIS A 243 5.10 -0.74 -4.22
C HIS A 243 5.60 0.02 -3.02
N LYS A 244 5.59 -0.57 -1.81
CA LYS A 244 6.10 0.07 -0.60
C LYS A 244 7.55 0.55 -0.76
N THR A 245 8.39 -0.27 -1.40
CA THR A 245 9.81 0.03 -1.59
C THR A 245 10.02 1.23 -2.53
N TRP A 246 9.33 1.26 -3.66
CA TRP A 246 9.49 2.30 -4.67
C TRP A 246 8.67 3.56 -4.38
N MET A 247 7.49 3.46 -3.78
CA MET A 247 6.72 4.62 -3.28
C MET A 247 7.47 5.36 -2.17
N SER A 248 8.13 4.63 -1.26
CA SER A 248 8.97 5.24 -0.23
C SER A 248 10.25 5.87 -0.81
N TYR A 249 10.81 5.32 -1.89
CA TYR A 249 12.04 5.86 -2.50
C TYR A 249 11.79 7.04 -3.46
N LEU A 250 10.74 6.97 -4.27
CA LEU A 250 10.47 7.93 -5.34
C LEU A 250 9.58 9.11 -4.91
N GLN A 251 8.86 9.00 -3.77
CA GLN A 251 7.79 9.94 -3.39
C GLN A 251 7.65 10.18 -1.86
N ASP A 252 8.57 9.70 -1.01
CA ASP A 252 8.42 9.61 0.47
C ASP A 252 7.02 9.12 0.92
N SER A 253 6.46 8.16 0.18
CA SER A 253 5.10 7.70 0.41
C SER A 253 5.08 6.37 1.15
N ARG A 254 4.48 6.38 2.34
CA ARG A 254 4.20 5.18 3.15
C ARG A 254 2.91 4.46 2.73
N ASN A 255 2.35 4.80 1.56
CA ASN A 255 1.13 4.18 1.04
C ASN A 255 1.30 2.66 0.85
N ASN A 256 0.27 1.91 1.23
CA ASN A 256 0.24 0.45 1.16
C ASN A 256 -1.08 -0.12 0.59
N SER A 257 -1.92 0.73 0.00
CA SER A 257 -3.30 0.44 -0.41
C SER A 257 -3.60 0.74 -1.88
N GLY A 258 -2.71 1.42 -2.58
CA GLY A 258 -3.04 2.14 -3.81
C GLY A 258 -3.24 3.64 -3.53
N ILE A 259 -2.94 4.49 -4.51
CA ILE A 259 -3.20 5.95 -4.44
C ILE A 259 -3.29 6.62 -5.82
N PHE A 260 -4.30 7.46 -6.02
CA PHE A 260 -4.40 8.44 -7.11
C PHE A 260 -3.72 9.77 -6.77
N HIS A 261 -2.92 10.32 -7.69
CA HIS A 261 -2.35 11.67 -7.59
C HIS A 261 -2.71 12.53 -8.82
N GLU A 262 -3.18 13.75 -8.54
CA GLU A 262 -3.50 14.83 -9.48
C GLU A 262 -3.02 16.15 -8.86
N GLU A 263 -2.17 16.91 -9.57
CA GLU A 263 -1.72 18.24 -9.15
C GLU A 263 -2.71 19.31 -9.64
N SER A 264 -2.38 20.14 -10.64
CA SER A 264 -3.30 21.13 -11.22
C SER A 264 -3.79 20.66 -12.60
N PRO A 265 -5.01 20.11 -12.74
CA PRO A 265 -5.51 19.58 -14.02
C PRO A 265 -5.63 20.65 -15.12
N GLU A 266 -5.65 21.94 -14.76
CA GLU A 266 -5.82 23.08 -15.68
C GLU A 266 -4.49 23.75 -16.07
N ASP A 267 -3.35 23.29 -15.54
CA ASP A 267 -2.02 23.81 -15.86
C ASP A 267 -1.29 22.88 -16.85
N PRO A 268 -0.92 23.35 -18.06
CA PRO A 268 -0.19 22.54 -19.04
C PRO A 268 1.23 22.14 -18.60
N ASN A 269 1.72 22.64 -17.47
CA ASN A 269 3.02 22.30 -16.88
C ASN A 269 2.91 21.25 -15.75
N SER A 270 1.70 20.92 -15.28
CA SER A 270 1.52 19.92 -14.22
C SER A 270 1.83 18.50 -14.72
N PRO A 271 2.40 17.62 -13.86
CA PRO A 271 2.59 16.21 -14.20
C PRO A 271 1.26 15.52 -14.50
N GLN A 272 1.27 14.63 -15.51
CA GLN A 272 0.08 13.85 -15.89
C GLN A 272 -0.49 13.09 -14.70
N ALA A 273 -1.81 13.20 -14.49
CA ALA A 273 -2.51 12.45 -13.45
C ALA A 273 -2.14 10.95 -13.50
N THR A 274 -1.82 10.39 -12.34
CA THR A 274 -1.28 9.04 -12.23
C THR A 274 -1.80 8.38 -10.96
N PHE A 275 -2.44 7.20 -11.11
CA PHE A 275 -2.68 6.32 -9.97
C PHE A 275 -1.65 5.21 -9.90
N ARG A 276 -1.46 4.66 -8.70
CA ARG A 276 -0.34 3.77 -8.36
C ARG A 276 -0.87 2.62 -7.51
N THR A 277 -0.69 1.38 -7.95
CA THR A 277 -1.08 0.20 -7.17
C THR A 277 -0.24 -1.03 -7.53
N PHE A 278 -0.57 -2.20 -6.99
CA PHE A 278 0.28 -3.38 -7.01
C PHE A 278 -0.48 -4.69 -7.22
N ASN A 279 0.26 -5.69 -7.68
CA ASN A 279 -0.19 -7.07 -7.67
C ASN A 279 -0.15 -7.62 -6.22
N GLY A 280 -1.29 -8.08 -5.72
CA GLY A 280 -1.49 -8.75 -4.42
C GLY A 280 -0.97 -10.17 -4.37
N ILE A 281 -0.02 -10.54 -5.25
CA ILE A 281 0.50 -11.88 -5.54
C ILE A 281 0.84 -12.75 -4.31
N HIS A 282 1.23 -12.13 -3.20
CA HIS A 282 1.57 -12.82 -1.95
C HIS A 282 0.35 -13.22 -1.11
N TRP A 283 -0.82 -12.62 -1.35
CA TRP A 283 -2.12 -13.01 -0.75
C TRP A 283 -2.79 -14.14 -1.53
N THR A 284 -2.40 -14.32 -2.79
CA THR A 284 -3.05 -15.17 -3.79
C THR A 284 -2.20 -16.37 -4.19
N GLY A 285 -1.21 -16.75 -3.37
CA GLY A 285 -0.36 -17.92 -3.59
C GLY A 285 0.48 -17.90 -4.87
N GLY A 286 0.64 -16.73 -5.52
CA GLY A 286 1.28 -16.59 -6.83
C GLY A 286 0.35 -16.21 -7.99
N LEU A 287 -0.96 -16.13 -7.78
CA LEU A 287 -1.91 -15.74 -8.84
C LEU A 287 -2.06 -14.22 -8.95
N THR A 288 -2.48 -13.72 -10.11
CA THR A 288 -2.57 -12.27 -10.37
C THR A 288 -3.81 -11.65 -9.71
N HIS A 289 -3.62 -10.59 -8.93
CA HIS A 289 -4.70 -9.73 -8.46
C HIS A 289 -4.19 -8.28 -8.32
N TYR A 290 -4.66 -7.33 -9.12
CA TYR A 290 -4.31 -5.92 -8.91
C TYR A 290 -5.25 -5.28 -7.88
N TRP A 291 -4.71 -4.97 -6.71
CA TRP A 291 -5.47 -4.41 -5.60
C TRP A 291 -5.92 -2.97 -5.90
N ASN A 292 -7.14 -2.59 -5.50
CA ASN A 292 -7.70 -1.24 -5.68
C ASN A 292 -7.67 -0.65 -7.11
N LEU A 293 -7.39 -1.44 -8.15
CA LEU A 293 -7.17 -0.97 -9.53
C LEU A 293 -8.28 -0.05 -10.03
N GLU A 294 -9.52 -0.46 -9.83
CA GLU A 294 -10.70 0.27 -10.27
C GLU A 294 -11.13 1.35 -9.27
N HIS A 295 -10.77 1.26 -7.98
CA HIS A 295 -10.98 2.30 -6.96
C HIS A 295 -10.14 3.53 -7.26
N GLU A 296 -8.82 3.36 -7.48
CA GLU A 296 -7.95 4.50 -7.81
C GLU A 296 -8.28 5.09 -9.18
N PHE A 297 -8.74 4.27 -10.14
CA PHE A 297 -9.22 4.76 -11.42
C PHE A 297 -10.55 5.53 -11.30
N ALA A 298 -11.43 5.16 -10.39
CA ALA A 298 -12.65 5.90 -10.10
C ALA A 298 -12.37 7.29 -9.48
N HIS A 299 -11.28 7.47 -8.74
CA HIS A 299 -10.82 8.81 -8.31
C HIS A 299 -10.41 9.71 -9.49
N TYR A 300 -9.73 9.16 -10.50
CA TYR A 300 -9.45 9.90 -11.74
C TYR A 300 -10.75 10.30 -12.45
N LEU A 301 -11.74 9.39 -12.53
CA LEU A 301 -13.03 9.71 -13.16
C LEU A 301 -13.82 10.76 -12.35
N ASP A 302 -13.75 10.75 -11.01
CA ASP A 302 -14.29 11.82 -10.15
C ASP A 302 -13.64 13.18 -10.49
N GLY A 303 -12.30 13.26 -10.49
CA GLY A 303 -11.58 14.47 -10.88
C GLY A 303 -11.93 14.95 -12.29
N ARG A 304 -11.87 14.05 -13.27
CA ARG A 304 -12.05 14.36 -14.69
C ARG A 304 -13.48 14.79 -15.05
N HIS A 305 -14.49 14.32 -14.32
CA HIS A 305 -15.89 14.51 -14.69
C HIS A 305 -16.75 15.26 -13.66
N LEU A 306 -16.45 15.22 -12.36
CA LEU A 306 -17.41 15.61 -11.32
C LEU A 306 -16.85 16.60 -10.27
N LYS A 307 -15.55 16.57 -9.97
CA LYS A 307 -14.90 17.33 -8.89
C LYS A 307 -13.84 18.28 -9.46
N LYS A 308 -14.19 19.57 -9.68
CA LYS A 308 -13.25 20.56 -10.25
C LYS A 308 -12.14 20.91 -9.26
N GLY A 309 -10.90 20.85 -9.73
CA GLY A 309 -9.72 21.28 -8.97
C GLY A 309 -9.08 20.19 -8.11
N THR A 310 -7.92 20.55 -7.58
CA THR A 310 -6.95 19.66 -6.94
C THR A 310 -7.48 19.02 -5.64
N TYR A 311 -6.91 17.88 -5.22
CA TYR A 311 -7.19 17.35 -3.89
C TYR A 311 -6.80 18.34 -2.76
N SER A 312 -5.68 19.07 -2.92
CA SER A 312 -5.23 20.06 -1.92
C SER A 312 -6.19 21.25 -1.75
N THR A 313 -7.00 21.60 -2.75
CA THR A 313 -8.10 22.57 -2.59
C THR A 313 -9.32 21.93 -1.92
N ALA A 314 -9.75 20.74 -2.39
CA ALA A 314 -10.98 20.11 -1.93
C ALA A 314 -10.88 19.49 -0.51
N VAL A 315 -9.69 19.09 -0.05
CA VAL A 315 -9.49 18.39 1.25
C VAL A 315 -9.93 19.21 2.47
N ASN A 316 -10.01 20.54 2.36
CA ASN A 316 -10.51 21.41 3.44
C ASN A 316 -12.04 21.36 3.62
N HIS A 317 -12.77 20.83 2.64
CA HIS A 317 -14.23 20.77 2.58
C HIS A 317 -14.77 19.37 2.89
N MET A 318 -16.10 19.19 2.97
CA MET A 318 -16.77 17.92 3.27
C MET A 318 -16.78 16.94 2.08
N ILE A 319 -15.63 16.73 1.41
CA ILE A 319 -15.52 15.95 0.17
C ILE A 319 -15.09 14.49 0.37
N SER A 320 -14.44 14.14 1.49
CA SER A 320 -13.78 12.82 1.62
C SER A 320 -14.74 11.63 1.60
N TRP A 321 -15.96 11.79 2.11
CA TRP A 321 -17.00 10.75 2.01
C TRP A 321 -17.48 10.56 0.56
N TRP A 322 -17.46 11.63 -0.25
CA TRP A 322 -17.87 11.61 -1.65
C TRP A 322 -16.82 10.89 -2.47
N SER A 323 -15.56 11.34 -2.48
CA SER A 323 -14.55 10.77 -3.37
C SER A 323 -14.24 9.32 -3.01
N GLU A 324 -14.17 8.95 -1.73
CA GLU A 324 -13.96 7.56 -1.32
C GLU A 324 -15.23 6.71 -1.46
N GLY A 325 -16.42 7.28 -1.19
CA GLY A 325 -17.69 6.55 -1.34
C GLY A 325 -18.04 6.25 -2.78
N LEU A 326 -17.77 7.19 -3.69
CA LEU A 326 -17.86 7.04 -5.13
C LEU A 326 -16.83 6.02 -5.63
N ALA A 327 -15.57 6.13 -5.19
CA ALA A 327 -14.52 5.20 -5.62
C ALA A 327 -14.78 3.76 -5.12
N GLN A 328 -15.35 3.59 -3.93
CA GLN A 328 -15.85 2.29 -3.49
C GLN A 328 -17.03 1.79 -4.33
N HIS A 329 -17.98 2.66 -4.70
CA HIS A 329 -19.17 2.31 -5.47
C HIS A 329 -18.87 1.91 -6.93
N PHE A 330 -17.87 2.50 -7.57
CA PHE A 330 -17.48 2.19 -8.95
C PHE A 330 -16.22 1.30 -9.07
N GLY A 331 -15.40 1.26 -8.03
CA GLY A 331 -14.10 0.61 -8.00
C GLY A 331 -14.03 -0.74 -7.30
N PHE A 332 -15.12 -1.18 -6.68
CA PHE A 332 -15.33 -2.59 -6.36
C PHE A 332 -16.45 -3.12 -7.26
N TRP A 333 -16.23 -4.30 -7.85
CA TRP A 333 -17.20 -4.92 -8.77
C TRP A 333 -18.28 -5.72 -8.06
N ASN A 334 -18.21 -5.74 -6.73
CA ASN A 334 -19.27 -6.16 -5.84
C ASN A 334 -20.36 -5.10 -5.89
N GLY A 335 -21.59 -5.53 -6.10
CA GLY A 335 -22.74 -4.65 -6.01
C GLY A 335 -23.06 -4.30 -4.54
N PRO A 336 -24.33 -4.00 -4.25
CA PRO A 336 -24.81 -3.73 -2.91
C PRO A 336 -24.59 -4.87 -1.89
N GLU A 337 -24.06 -6.03 -2.25
CA GLU A 337 -23.54 -7.05 -1.32
C GLU A 337 -22.62 -6.45 -0.25
N ARG A 338 -21.58 -5.71 -0.66
CA ARG A 338 -20.61 -5.13 0.30
C ARG A 338 -21.27 -4.06 1.19
N GLN A 339 -22.27 -3.36 0.66
CA GLN A 339 -23.05 -2.35 1.39
C GLN A 339 -23.98 -3.03 2.42
N PHE A 340 -24.66 -4.10 2.02
CA PHE A 340 -25.47 -4.95 2.87
C PHE A 340 -24.63 -5.52 4.02
N THR A 341 -23.49 -6.17 3.72
CA THR A 341 -22.55 -6.67 4.74
C THR A 341 -22.09 -5.55 5.68
N THR A 342 -21.77 -4.36 5.19
CA THR A 342 -21.35 -3.22 6.02
C THR A 342 -22.48 -2.71 6.92
N ALA A 343 -23.66 -2.39 6.38
CA ALA A 343 -24.77 -1.85 7.15
C ALA A 343 -25.39 -2.89 8.09
N HIS A 344 -25.59 -4.13 7.64
CA HIS A 344 -26.18 -5.18 8.44
C HIS A 344 -25.22 -5.76 9.49
N SER A 345 -23.89 -5.69 9.32
CA SER A 345 -22.97 -5.99 10.43
C SER A 345 -22.91 -4.87 11.47
N ALA A 346 -23.26 -3.62 11.12
CA ALA A 346 -23.48 -2.56 12.10
C ALA A 346 -24.77 -2.78 12.91
N PHE A 347 -25.89 -3.12 12.26
CA PHE A 347 -27.13 -3.46 12.98
C PHE A 347 -27.04 -4.78 13.76
N TYR A 348 -26.46 -5.81 13.14
CA TYR A 348 -26.35 -7.18 13.64
C TYR A 348 -24.88 -7.61 13.76
N PRO A 349 -24.11 -7.01 14.68
CA PRO A 349 -22.72 -7.40 14.91
C PRO A 349 -22.61 -8.85 15.35
N LYS A 350 -21.46 -9.48 15.11
CA LYS A 350 -21.20 -10.94 15.36
C LYS A 350 -21.37 -11.39 16.82
N ASN A 351 -21.68 -10.49 17.76
CA ASN A 351 -22.07 -10.83 19.13
C ASN A 351 -23.59 -11.02 19.29
N ILE A 352 -24.45 -10.66 18.33
CA ILE A 352 -25.86 -11.07 18.33
C ILE A 352 -25.96 -12.53 17.87
N LEU A 353 -26.75 -13.32 18.58
CA LEU A 353 -26.81 -14.79 18.44
C LEU A 353 -28.24 -15.26 18.13
N SER A 354 -28.36 -16.40 17.45
CA SER A 354 -29.61 -17.16 17.48
C SER A 354 -29.86 -17.68 18.91
N CYS A 355 -31.12 -17.96 19.24
CA CYS A 355 -31.48 -18.52 20.54
C CYS A 355 -30.80 -19.86 20.82
N ASP A 356 -30.70 -20.73 19.81
CA ASP A 356 -30.06 -22.04 19.94
C ASP A 356 -28.54 -21.90 20.05
N SER A 357 -27.93 -21.06 19.21
CA SER A 357 -26.49 -20.74 19.24
C SER A 357 -26.06 -20.09 20.56
N ALA A 358 -26.97 -19.42 21.28
CA ALA A 358 -26.68 -18.85 22.59
C ALA A 358 -26.70 -19.88 23.73
N LEU A 359 -27.55 -20.91 23.61
CA LEU A 359 -27.72 -22.00 24.58
C LEU A 359 -26.73 -23.18 24.35
N THR A 360 -25.80 -23.06 23.40
CA THR A 360 -24.65 -23.98 23.32
C THR A 360 -23.64 -23.72 24.43
N THR A 361 -22.86 -24.75 24.79
CA THR A 361 -21.65 -24.60 25.59
C THR A 361 -20.66 -23.66 24.89
N TYR A 362 -19.99 -22.80 25.65
CA TYR A 362 -18.97 -21.87 25.15
C TYR A 362 -17.78 -21.78 26.11
N ALA A 363 -16.67 -21.20 25.65
CA ALA A 363 -15.47 -21.07 26.47
C ALA A 363 -15.75 -20.21 27.72
N ASP A 364 -15.42 -20.73 28.92
CA ASP A 364 -15.56 -19.95 30.15
C ASP A 364 -14.73 -18.67 30.06
N ASN A 365 -15.39 -17.55 30.39
CA ASN A 365 -14.84 -16.20 30.34
C ASN A 365 -14.45 -15.69 31.74
N SER A 366 -14.48 -16.56 32.77
CA SER A 366 -13.96 -16.23 34.09
C SER A 366 -12.51 -15.73 34.01
N GLY A 367 -12.26 -14.52 34.53
CA GLY A 367 -10.95 -13.86 34.41
C GLY A 367 -10.56 -13.44 32.98
N LYS A 368 -11.52 -12.96 32.19
CA LYS A 368 -11.30 -12.03 31.05
C LYS A 368 -11.50 -10.58 31.51
N ASP A 369 -11.44 -9.65 30.56
CA ASP A 369 -11.88 -8.27 30.78
C ASP A 369 -13.33 -8.23 31.26
N THR A 370 -13.49 -7.70 32.48
CA THR A 370 -14.79 -7.33 33.01
C THR A 370 -15.26 -6.08 32.28
N ILE A 371 -16.41 -6.19 31.62
CA ILE A 371 -17.04 -5.09 30.89
C ILE A 371 -17.26 -3.90 31.84
N LYS A 372 -17.25 -2.67 31.33
CA LYS A 372 -17.49 -1.45 32.12
C LYS A 372 -18.89 -0.91 31.87
N SER A 373 -19.38 -1.04 30.65
CA SER A 373 -20.78 -0.71 30.35
C SER A 373 -21.36 -1.56 29.21
N PHE A 374 -22.63 -1.90 29.35
CA PHE A 374 -23.50 -2.24 28.22
C PHE A 374 -24.93 -1.83 28.56
N THR A 375 -25.74 -1.51 27.56
CA THR A 375 -27.13 -1.09 27.75
C THR A 375 -28.06 -1.86 26.83
N ILE A 376 -29.23 -2.26 27.31
CA ILE A 376 -30.28 -2.88 26.49
C ILE A 376 -31.56 -2.06 26.66
N THR A 377 -32.11 -1.58 25.54
CA THR A 377 -33.37 -0.84 25.49
C THR A 377 -34.46 -1.69 24.85
N ASN A 378 -35.60 -1.81 25.49
CA ASN A 378 -36.79 -2.37 24.87
C ASN A 378 -37.51 -1.28 24.07
N GLU A 379 -37.45 -1.33 22.75
CA GLU A 379 -38.19 -0.43 21.84
C GLU A 379 -39.42 -1.10 21.21
N SER A 380 -39.71 -2.35 21.59
CA SER A 380 -40.91 -3.08 21.19
C SER A 380 -42.16 -2.61 21.94
N LYS A 381 -43.33 -3.12 21.52
CA LYS A 381 -44.64 -2.78 22.12
C LYS A 381 -45.00 -3.65 23.33
N GLU A 382 -44.25 -4.71 23.61
CA GLU A 382 -44.49 -5.63 24.72
C GLU A 382 -43.33 -5.66 25.71
N ALA A 383 -43.53 -6.27 26.87
CA ALA A 383 -42.46 -6.43 27.86
C ALA A 383 -41.57 -7.64 27.54
N ILE A 384 -40.26 -7.49 27.75
CA ILE A 384 -39.26 -8.54 27.52
C ILE A 384 -38.51 -8.91 28.80
N PHE A 385 -37.99 -10.14 28.85
CA PHE A 385 -37.38 -10.72 30.04
C PHE A 385 -35.96 -11.21 29.76
N LEU A 386 -34.95 -10.51 30.27
CA LEU A 386 -33.55 -10.84 30.08
C LEU A 386 -33.06 -11.89 31.10
N LYS A 387 -32.32 -12.90 30.59
CA LYS A 387 -31.64 -13.94 31.37
C LYS A 387 -30.20 -14.13 30.90
N ARG A 388 -29.25 -14.22 31.83
CA ARG A 388 -27.86 -14.66 31.56
C ARG A 388 -27.84 -16.15 31.23
N VAL A 389 -26.97 -16.55 30.31
CA VAL A 389 -26.56 -17.94 30.07
C VAL A 389 -25.20 -18.15 30.75
N ASN A 390 -24.92 -19.33 31.30
CA ASN A 390 -23.60 -19.72 31.78
C ASN A 390 -22.77 -20.36 30.65
N TYR A 391 -21.49 -20.63 30.89
CA TYR A 391 -20.60 -21.25 29.89
C TYR A 391 -21.02 -22.66 29.46
N ASN A 392 -21.84 -23.38 30.23
CA ASN A 392 -22.39 -24.67 29.81
C ASN A 392 -23.48 -24.54 28.74
N GLY A 393 -24.10 -23.36 28.59
CA GLY A 393 -25.31 -23.14 27.77
C GLY A 393 -26.60 -23.02 28.59
N GLU A 394 -26.52 -23.10 29.92
CA GLU A 394 -27.67 -23.15 30.82
C GLU A 394 -28.09 -21.75 31.30
N LEU A 395 -29.38 -21.54 31.54
CA LEU A 395 -29.90 -20.25 31.98
C LEU A 395 -29.74 -20.05 33.48
N SER A 396 -29.33 -18.84 33.89
CA SER A 396 -29.03 -18.55 35.29
C SER A 396 -30.19 -18.89 36.23
N GLU A 397 -29.89 -19.67 37.28
CA GLU A 397 -30.88 -20.22 38.23
C GLU A 397 -31.69 -19.14 38.97
N ASN A 398 -31.10 -17.95 39.12
CA ASN A 398 -31.65 -16.85 39.91
C ASN A 398 -33.06 -16.47 39.42
N LYS A 399 -34.09 -16.68 40.25
CA LYS A 399 -35.46 -16.99 39.80
C LYS A 399 -36.16 -15.87 39.03
N GLN A 400 -35.74 -14.61 39.16
CA GLN A 400 -36.31 -13.49 38.42
C GLN A 400 -35.44 -13.16 37.19
N ALA A 401 -36.07 -13.07 36.02
CA ALA A 401 -35.49 -12.42 34.85
C ALA A 401 -35.58 -10.90 34.99
N ILE A 402 -34.68 -10.15 34.36
CA ILE A 402 -34.75 -8.69 34.31
C ILE A 402 -35.85 -8.31 33.33
N LYS A 403 -37.01 -7.86 33.84
CA LYS A 403 -38.11 -7.36 33.01
C LYS A 403 -37.79 -5.95 32.51
N LEU A 404 -37.98 -5.72 31.21
CA LEU A 404 -37.92 -4.40 30.57
C LEU A 404 -39.29 -4.10 29.94
N GLU A 405 -39.98 -3.07 30.43
CA GLU A 405 -41.21 -2.55 29.82
C GLU A 405 -40.89 -1.80 28.51
N PRO A 406 -41.87 -1.53 27.62
CA PRO A 406 -41.68 -0.68 26.45
C PRO A 406 -41.04 0.68 26.77
N LYS A 407 -40.03 1.06 25.97
CA LYS A 407 -39.13 2.22 26.13
C LYS A 407 -38.20 2.17 27.36
N GLN A 408 -38.16 1.09 28.13
CA GLN A 408 -37.25 0.96 29.26
C GLN A 408 -35.85 0.54 28.80
N SER A 409 -34.82 1.23 29.29
CA SER A 409 -33.42 0.82 29.19
C SER A 409 -32.93 0.20 30.49
N TRP A 410 -31.98 -0.73 30.40
CA TRP A 410 -31.24 -1.30 31.52
C TRP A 410 -29.75 -1.31 31.20
N SER A 411 -28.95 -0.78 32.14
CA SER A 411 -27.49 -0.63 32.06
C SER A 411 -26.83 -1.19 33.33
N GLY A 412 -27.39 -2.29 33.86
CA GLY A 412 -27.26 -2.69 35.27
C GLY A 412 -25.97 -3.41 35.61
N PHE A 413 -24.82 -2.76 35.41
CA PHE A 413 -23.52 -3.42 35.52
C PHE A 413 -23.12 -3.85 36.95
N ASN A 414 -23.35 -2.96 37.93
CA ASN A 414 -22.79 -3.03 39.30
C ASN A 414 -23.34 -4.14 40.22
N LYS A 415 -23.85 -5.24 39.68
CA LYS A 415 -24.37 -6.40 40.44
C LYS A 415 -24.06 -7.78 39.82
N GLY A 416 -23.40 -7.85 38.66
CA GLY A 416 -23.39 -9.07 37.84
C GLY A 416 -22.06 -9.80 37.65
N ASN A 417 -20.90 -9.13 37.76
CA ASN A 417 -19.60 -9.65 37.31
C ASN A 417 -19.70 -10.24 35.89
N TRP A 418 -20.19 -9.44 34.94
CA TRP A 418 -20.26 -9.82 33.51
C TRP A 418 -18.89 -9.68 32.85
N GLN A 419 -18.50 -10.68 32.06
CA GLN A 419 -17.21 -10.76 31.38
C GLN A 419 -17.39 -10.66 29.86
N GLN A 420 -16.36 -10.22 29.15
CA GLN A 420 -16.41 -10.16 27.68
C GLN A 420 -16.66 -11.57 27.08
N GLY A 421 -17.70 -11.67 26.25
CA GLY A 421 -18.17 -12.91 25.64
C GLY A 421 -19.25 -13.66 26.43
N ASP A 422 -19.63 -13.21 27.64
CA ASP A 422 -20.79 -13.77 28.35
C ASP A 422 -22.07 -13.66 27.54
N ARG A 423 -22.96 -14.64 27.65
CA ARG A 423 -24.20 -14.67 26.87
C ARG A 423 -25.44 -14.30 27.68
N PHE A 424 -26.44 -13.75 26.99
CA PHE A 424 -27.79 -13.57 27.50
C PHE A 424 -28.83 -13.89 26.42
N ILE A 425 -30.04 -14.23 26.87
CA ILE A 425 -31.24 -14.31 26.02
C ILE A 425 -32.28 -13.30 26.49
N LEU A 426 -33.09 -12.84 25.53
CA LEU A 426 -34.36 -12.16 25.76
C LEU A 426 -35.49 -13.17 25.56
N ARG A 427 -36.48 -13.13 26.45
CA ARG A 427 -37.67 -13.96 26.42
C ARG A 427 -38.94 -13.12 26.42
N ASP A 428 -40.01 -13.67 25.87
CA ASP A 428 -41.36 -13.12 26.00
C ASP A 428 -42.03 -13.55 27.32
N LYS A 429 -43.32 -13.21 27.46
CA LYS A 429 -44.19 -13.58 28.58
C LYS A 429 -44.49 -15.10 28.63
N GLU A 430 -44.55 -15.78 27.48
CA GLU A 430 -44.66 -17.25 27.36
C GLU A 430 -43.37 -17.98 27.76
N LYS A 431 -42.24 -17.26 27.82
CA LYS A 431 -40.87 -17.74 28.02
C LYS A 431 -40.27 -18.43 26.79
N ALA A 432 -40.78 -18.22 25.58
CA ALA A 432 -39.97 -18.54 24.39
C ALA A 432 -38.75 -17.59 24.34
N CYS A 433 -37.67 -18.01 23.68
CA CYS A 433 -36.55 -17.12 23.41
C CYS A 433 -36.86 -16.32 22.14
N ILE A 434 -36.69 -14.99 22.19
CA ILE A 434 -37.07 -14.07 21.11
C ILE A 434 -35.89 -13.28 20.54
N ALA A 435 -34.74 -13.31 21.21
CA ALA A 435 -33.43 -12.86 20.71
C ALA A 435 -32.33 -13.30 21.70
N ALA A 436 -31.07 -13.31 21.26
CA ALA A 436 -29.93 -13.56 22.14
C ALA A 436 -28.69 -12.77 21.70
N ALA A 437 -27.72 -12.62 22.60
CA ALA A 437 -26.40 -12.07 22.28
C ALA A 437 -25.33 -12.50 23.29
N SER A 438 -24.07 -12.55 22.85
CA SER A 438 -22.91 -12.39 23.72
C SER A 438 -22.60 -10.90 23.96
N LEU A 439 -21.89 -10.62 25.05
CA LEU A 439 -21.55 -9.27 25.47
C LEU A 439 -20.18 -8.82 24.99
N THR A 440 -20.14 -7.56 24.55
CA THR A 440 -18.96 -6.79 24.18
C THR A 440 -18.96 -5.48 24.97
N GLU A 441 -17.77 -4.90 25.16
CA GLU A 441 -17.61 -3.63 25.88
C GLU A 441 -18.36 -2.47 25.20
N GLU A 442 -18.80 -1.49 26.00
CA GLU A 442 -19.47 -0.23 25.61
C GLU A 442 -20.71 -0.39 24.70
N THR A 443 -21.22 -1.62 24.57
CA THR A 443 -22.22 -1.98 23.57
C THR A 443 -23.62 -1.61 24.03
N THR A 444 -24.33 -0.77 23.26
CA THR A 444 -25.76 -0.50 23.48
C THR A 444 -26.60 -1.19 22.42
N LEU A 445 -27.60 -1.93 22.87
CA LEU A 445 -28.51 -2.73 22.06
C LEU A 445 -29.96 -2.22 22.20
N ALA A 446 -30.75 -2.33 21.14
CA ALA A 446 -32.18 -2.08 21.12
C ALA A 446 -32.92 -3.35 20.69
N PHE A 447 -33.99 -3.72 21.39
CA PHE A 447 -34.89 -4.80 21.00
C PHE A 447 -36.19 -4.23 20.43
N LYS A 448 -36.51 -4.54 19.18
CA LYS A 448 -37.65 -4.01 18.43
C LYS A 448 -38.13 -5.04 17.41
N ASP A 449 -39.44 -5.18 17.22
CA ASP A 449 -40.05 -6.00 16.17
C ASP A 449 -39.46 -7.43 16.06
N HIS A 450 -39.34 -8.11 17.22
CA HIS A 450 -38.74 -9.44 17.41
C HIS A 450 -37.26 -9.56 16.99
N ARG A 451 -36.52 -8.46 16.97
CA ARG A 451 -35.08 -8.42 16.65
C ARG A 451 -34.31 -7.58 17.66
N LEU A 452 -33.05 -7.95 17.87
CA LEU A 452 -32.08 -7.22 18.67
C LEU A 452 -31.07 -6.58 17.70
N SER A 453 -30.73 -5.30 17.88
CA SER A 453 -29.74 -4.60 17.06
C SER A 453 -28.82 -3.71 17.92
N ALA A 454 -27.64 -3.38 17.41
CA ALA A 454 -26.74 -2.40 18.05
C ALA A 454 -27.11 -0.95 17.68
N LYS A 455 -26.96 -0.03 18.64
CA LYS A 455 -27.42 1.37 18.55
C LYS A 455 -26.29 2.41 18.43
N TYR A 456 -25.03 2.00 18.59
CA TYR A 456 -23.84 2.87 18.46
C TYR A 456 -22.91 2.48 17.31
N ASN A 457 -23.26 1.47 16.52
CA ASN A 457 -22.42 1.00 15.41
C ASN A 457 -22.76 1.67 14.07
N THR A 458 -23.92 2.35 13.97
CA THR A 458 -24.40 3.03 12.76
C THR A 458 -24.03 4.51 12.78
N ALA A 459 -23.34 4.99 11.75
CA ALA A 459 -23.03 6.41 11.61
C ALA A 459 -24.25 7.24 11.17
N SER A 460 -24.31 8.50 11.57
CA SER A 460 -25.20 9.51 11.00
C SER A 460 -24.62 10.14 9.73
N LEU A 461 -25.45 10.68 8.84
CA LEU A 461 -25.00 11.45 7.67
C LEU A 461 -24.09 12.61 8.07
N GLN A 462 -24.38 13.27 9.20
CA GLN A 462 -23.54 14.37 9.68
C GLN A 462 -22.13 13.88 10.06
N GLU A 463 -22.00 12.72 10.69
CA GLU A 463 -20.70 12.12 11.01
C GLU A 463 -19.92 11.70 9.75
N VAL A 464 -20.62 11.19 8.73
CA VAL A 464 -20.02 10.86 7.44
C VAL A 464 -19.47 12.10 6.75
N PHE A 465 -20.29 13.14 6.56
CA PHE A 465 -19.87 14.36 5.87
C PHE A 465 -18.75 15.11 6.62
N HIS A 466 -18.80 15.12 7.95
CA HIS A 466 -17.78 15.73 8.81
C HIS A 466 -16.52 14.87 9.05
N LYS A 467 -16.32 13.77 8.30
CA LYS A 467 -15.11 12.92 8.38
C LYS A 467 -14.89 12.30 9.78
N LYS A 468 -15.96 12.10 10.56
CA LYS A 468 -15.90 11.52 11.92
C LYS A 468 -15.87 9.99 11.91
N VAL A 469 -16.21 9.37 10.77
CA VAL A 469 -16.21 7.92 10.55
C VAL A 469 -15.43 7.57 9.27
N ASN A 470 -15.14 6.28 9.08
CA ASN A 470 -14.38 5.79 7.93
C ASN A 470 -15.08 6.15 6.59
N PRO A 471 -14.42 6.93 5.70
CA PRO A 471 -15.04 7.42 4.46
C PRO A 471 -15.20 6.32 3.40
N TYR A 472 -14.39 5.26 3.42
CA TYR A 472 -14.56 4.12 2.53
C TYR A 472 -15.86 3.38 2.87
N SER A 473 -16.04 2.94 4.13
CA SER A 473 -17.20 2.11 4.50
C SER A 473 -18.49 2.92 4.61
N TRP A 474 -18.46 4.09 5.27
CA TRP A 474 -19.66 4.89 5.51
C TRP A 474 -19.92 5.94 4.43
N GLY A 475 -18.88 6.42 3.74
CA GLY A 475 -19.06 7.23 2.53
C GLY A 475 -19.68 6.43 1.40
N HIS A 476 -19.31 5.14 1.20
CA HIS A 476 -19.96 4.28 0.21
C HIS A 476 -21.47 4.11 0.47
N LEU A 477 -21.87 3.96 1.74
CA LEU A 477 -23.27 3.89 2.15
C LEU A 477 -24.00 5.22 1.94
N ALA A 478 -23.42 6.35 2.35
CA ALA A 478 -24.04 7.68 2.16
C ALA A 478 -24.10 8.09 0.67
N PHE A 479 -23.06 7.76 -0.11
CA PHE A 479 -23.04 7.93 -1.56
C PHE A 479 -24.18 7.15 -2.20
N THR A 480 -24.28 5.84 -1.93
CA THR A 480 -25.27 5.01 -2.62
C THR A 480 -26.69 5.36 -2.20
N PHE A 481 -26.94 5.69 -0.92
CA PHE A 481 -28.21 6.26 -0.48
C PHE A 481 -28.61 7.51 -1.27
N LEU A 482 -27.70 8.47 -1.43
CA LEU A 482 -28.00 9.70 -2.18
C LEU A 482 -28.13 9.43 -3.69
N PHE A 483 -27.46 8.40 -4.21
CA PHE A 483 -27.48 8.01 -5.62
C PHE A 483 -28.81 7.33 -6.00
N GLU A 484 -29.22 6.33 -5.22
CA GLU A 484 -30.45 5.56 -5.40
C GLU A 484 -31.71 6.35 -5.02
N GLU A 485 -31.75 6.95 -3.83
CA GLU A 485 -32.99 7.52 -3.25
C GLU A 485 -33.12 9.03 -3.47
N LYS A 486 -32.00 9.78 -3.45
CA LYS A 486 -31.99 11.25 -3.40
C LYS A 486 -31.33 11.90 -4.63
N THR A 487 -31.43 11.23 -5.78
CA THR A 487 -30.72 11.56 -7.02
C THR A 487 -30.90 13.03 -7.47
N ALA A 488 -32.04 13.66 -7.16
CA ALA A 488 -32.31 15.06 -7.47
C ALA A 488 -31.48 16.06 -6.65
N ASP A 489 -31.31 15.82 -5.34
CA ASP A 489 -30.45 16.63 -4.48
C ASP A 489 -28.97 16.29 -4.73
N LEU A 490 -28.62 15.02 -4.98
CA LEU A 490 -27.27 14.65 -5.40
C LEU A 490 -26.87 15.37 -6.69
N LYS A 491 -27.79 15.46 -7.66
CA LYS A 491 -27.62 16.23 -8.90
C LYS A 491 -27.47 17.75 -8.66
N HIS A 492 -27.90 18.30 -7.52
CA HIS A 492 -27.53 19.66 -7.14
C HIS A 492 -26.11 19.71 -6.55
N PHE A 493 -25.77 18.82 -5.61
CA PHE A 493 -24.43 18.73 -5.02
C PHE A 493 -23.33 18.59 -6.08
N VAL A 494 -23.48 17.66 -7.03
CA VAL A 494 -22.50 17.41 -8.11
C VAL A 494 -22.33 18.63 -9.01
N ARG A 495 -23.37 19.45 -9.22
CA ARG A 495 -23.23 20.72 -9.97
C ARG A 495 -22.43 21.77 -9.21
N LEU A 496 -22.45 21.77 -7.88
CA LEU A 496 -21.62 22.66 -7.07
C LEU A 496 -20.14 22.25 -7.14
N ILE A 497 -19.82 20.96 -6.91
CA ILE A 497 -18.43 20.49 -6.93
C ILE A 497 -17.81 20.46 -8.35
N LYS A 498 -18.59 20.20 -9.41
CA LYS A 498 -18.12 20.34 -10.82
C LYS A 498 -17.86 21.81 -11.21
N GLN A 499 -18.37 22.76 -10.43
CA GLN A 499 -18.11 24.20 -10.55
C GLN A 499 -17.09 24.72 -9.52
N GLY A 500 -16.52 23.85 -8.66
CA GLY A 500 -15.58 24.24 -7.60
C GLY A 500 -16.20 25.00 -6.42
N LYS A 501 -17.54 25.02 -6.30
CA LYS A 501 -18.32 25.76 -5.30
C LYS A 501 -18.37 25.02 -3.95
N TYR A 502 -17.21 24.61 -3.43
CA TYR A 502 -17.15 23.71 -2.27
C TYR A 502 -17.82 24.27 -1.00
N THR A 503 -17.64 25.56 -0.68
CA THR A 503 -18.31 26.20 0.46
C THR A 503 -19.84 26.22 0.34
N GLU A 504 -20.39 26.34 -0.88
CA GLU A 504 -21.84 26.20 -1.11
C GLU A 504 -22.28 24.74 -0.94
N SER A 505 -21.42 23.79 -1.33
CA SER A 505 -21.68 22.35 -1.20
C SER A 505 -21.65 21.86 0.25
N ASP A 506 -20.77 22.40 1.11
CA ASP A 506 -20.73 22.08 2.54
C ASP A 506 -22.02 22.50 3.25
N VAL A 507 -22.48 23.74 3.02
CA VAL A 507 -23.73 24.28 3.57
C VAL A 507 -24.94 23.47 3.06
N PHE A 508 -24.88 22.97 1.83
CA PHE A 508 -25.91 22.08 1.29
C PHE A 508 -25.86 20.69 1.96
N LEU A 509 -24.68 20.12 2.21
CA LEU A 509 -24.51 18.83 2.90
C LEU A 509 -24.99 18.87 4.35
N ASP A 510 -24.74 19.95 5.10
CA ASP A 510 -25.33 20.15 6.43
C ASP A 510 -26.86 20.12 6.39
N ALA A 511 -27.46 20.78 5.39
CA ALA A 511 -28.91 20.77 5.19
C ALA A 511 -29.44 19.39 4.75
N LEU A 512 -28.68 18.62 3.95
CA LEU A 512 -29.04 17.25 3.57
C LEU A 512 -28.95 16.28 4.75
N ALA A 513 -27.91 16.38 5.59
CA ALA A 513 -27.77 15.53 6.77
C ALA A 513 -28.98 15.69 7.70
N LEU A 514 -29.34 16.93 8.04
CA LEU A 514 -30.51 17.20 8.88
C LEU A 514 -31.85 16.78 8.23
N ARG A 515 -31.98 16.89 6.91
CA ARG A 515 -33.20 16.54 6.18
C ARG A 515 -33.39 15.02 6.03
N TYR A 516 -32.31 14.28 5.79
CA TYR A 516 -32.37 12.87 5.38
C TYR A 516 -31.80 11.87 6.38
N GLU A 517 -31.39 12.28 7.59
CA GLU A 517 -30.92 11.34 8.63
C GLU A 517 -31.90 10.18 8.89
N ALA A 518 -33.20 10.49 9.06
CA ALA A 518 -34.22 9.47 9.31
C ALA A 518 -34.44 8.53 8.11
N ASP A 519 -34.33 9.05 6.89
CA ASP A 519 -34.41 8.28 5.65
C ASP A 519 -33.17 7.39 5.48
N PHE A 520 -31.98 7.89 5.81
CA PHE A 520 -30.73 7.15 5.74
C PHE A 520 -30.70 5.98 6.72
N GLN A 521 -31.09 6.20 7.98
CA GLN A 521 -31.19 5.11 8.97
C GLN A 521 -32.24 4.06 8.58
N ALA A 522 -33.27 4.42 7.80
CA ALA A 522 -34.23 3.47 7.24
C ALA A 522 -33.69 2.73 5.99
N TRP A 523 -32.99 3.43 5.09
CA TRP A 523 -32.37 2.85 3.88
C TRP A 523 -31.20 1.92 4.22
N LEU A 524 -30.38 2.26 5.23
CA LEU A 524 -29.32 1.37 5.73
C LEU A 524 -29.87 -0.04 6.05
N TYR A 525 -31.13 -0.12 6.52
CA TYR A 525 -31.81 -1.36 6.84
C TYR A 525 -32.56 -1.98 5.64
N TRP A 526 -33.56 -1.28 5.10
CA TRP A 526 -34.43 -1.85 4.05
C TRP A 526 -33.89 -1.64 2.64
N GLY A 527 -33.20 -0.52 2.41
CA GLY A 527 -32.58 -0.17 1.12
C GLY A 527 -31.43 -1.11 0.79
N THR A 528 -30.39 -1.20 1.63
CA THR A 528 -29.25 -2.10 1.36
C THR A 528 -29.68 -3.56 1.20
N LYS A 529 -30.72 -4.01 1.94
CA LYS A 529 -31.33 -5.34 1.74
C LYS A 529 -32.07 -5.48 0.40
N LYS A 530 -32.80 -4.45 -0.05
CA LYS A 530 -33.44 -4.44 -1.37
C LYS A 530 -32.37 -4.48 -2.46
N SER A 531 -31.39 -3.58 -2.41
CA SER A 531 -30.32 -3.49 -3.39
C SER A 531 -29.55 -4.83 -3.47
N PHE A 532 -29.22 -5.49 -2.34
CA PHE A 532 -28.65 -6.85 -2.31
C PHE A 532 -29.54 -7.93 -2.95
N ILE A 533 -30.87 -7.77 -2.99
CA ILE A 533 -31.74 -8.72 -3.70
C ILE A 533 -31.75 -8.41 -5.20
N ASP A 534 -31.77 -7.11 -5.56
CA ASP A 534 -31.82 -6.64 -6.94
C ASP A 534 -30.51 -6.89 -7.72
N SER A 535 -29.35 -6.99 -7.06
CA SER A 535 -28.05 -7.27 -7.71
C SER A 535 -28.01 -8.64 -8.41
N PHE A 536 -28.78 -9.62 -7.94
CA PHE A 536 -28.89 -10.94 -8.56
C PHE A 536 -29.71 -10.91 -9.87
N GLU A 537 -30.41 -9.81 -10.17
CA GLU A 537 -31.17 -9.62 -11.41
C GLU A 537 -30.40 -8.77 -12.46
N LEU A 538 -29.12 -8.47 -12.21
CA LEU A 538 -28.23 -7.83 -13.19
C LEU A 538 -27.79 -8.82 -14.29
N ASP A 539 -27.58 -8.34 -15.51
CA ASP A 539 -27.13 -9.16 -16.64
C ASP A 539 -25.79 -9.85 -16.34
N GLU A 540 -24.86 -9.17 -15.64
CA GLU A 540 -23.58 -9.74 -15.19
C GLU A 540 -23.68 -10.78 -14.05
N SER A 541 -24.79 -10.83 -13.31
CA SER A 541 -25.04 -11.82 -12.25
C SER A 541 -25.69 -13.10 -12.77
N ASN A 542 -26.09 -13.16 -14.05
CA ASN A 542 -26.67 -14.36 -14.65
C ASN A 542 -25.59 -15.45 -14.87
N LEU A 543 -25.76 -16.61 -14.24
CA LEU A 543 -24.94 -17.81 -14.44
C LEU A 543 -25.78 -18.91 -15.12
N PRO A 544 -25.69 -19.06 -16.45
CA PRO A 544 -26.42 -20.10 -17.19
C PRO A 544 -26.09 -21.53 -16.73
N LEU A 545 -27.04 -22.44 -16.89
CA LEU A 545 -26.83 -23.87 -16.67
C LEU A 545 -25.79 -24.44 -17.63
N ASN A 546 -24.88 -25.25 -17.11
CA ASN A 546 -23.70 -25.80 -17.79
C ASN A 546 -22.72 -24.71 -18.24
N SER A 547 -22.49 -23.70 -17.39
CA SER A 547 -21.49 -22.65 -17.60
C SER A 547 -20.71 -22.33 -16.33
N TYR A 548 -19.70 -21.46 -16.47
CA TYR A 548 -18.92 -20.90 -15.37
C TYR A 548 -18.67 -19.40 -15.59
N THR A 549 -18.34 -18.70 -14.51
CA THR A 549 -17.77 -17.34 -14.50
C THR A 549 -16.48 -17.34 -13.67
N THR A 550 -15.61 -16.36 -13.89
CA THR A 550 -14.30 -16.27 -13.20
C THR A 550 -14.21 -14.98 -12.40
N LEU A 551 -13.94 -15.10 -11.10
CA LEU A 551 -13.89 -13.97 -10.17
C LEU A 551 -12.46 -13.49 -9.97
N TYR A 552 -12.32 -12.16 -9.97
CA TYR A 552 -11.11 -11.43 -9.61
C TYR A 552 -11.54 -10.20 -8.80
N GLY A 553 -11.11 -10.09 -7.55
CA GLY A 553 -11.54 -9.00 -6.66
C GLY A 553 -11.49 -9.38 -5.19
N ALA A 554 -12.25 -8.69 -4.35
CA ALA A 554 -12.36 -8.99 -2.92
C ALA A 554 -13.75 -8.66 -2.37
N GLY A 555 -14.24 -9.45 -1.40
CA GLY A 555 -15.60 -9.31 -0.84
C GLY A 555 -16.68 -10.07 -1.61
N ASP A 556 -17.93 -9.89 -1.21
CA ASP A 556 -19.06 -10.79 -1.49
C ASP A 556 -19.68 -10.63 -2.89
N TRP A 557 -20.16 -11.72 -3.50
CA TRP A 557 -20.74 -11.75 -4.86
C TRP A 557 -22.07 -12.52 -4.90
N GLY A 558 -22.96 -12.14 -5.82
CA GLY A 558 -24.25 -12.80 -6.05
C GLY A 558 -24.44 -13.23 -7.51
N PHE A 559 -24.87 -14.48 -7.73
CA PHE A 559 -25.24 -15.00 -9.06
C PHE A 559 -26.61 -15.67 -9.07
N LYS A 560 -27.31 -15.58 -10.20
CA LYS A 560 -28.63 -16.17 -10.43
C LYS A 560 -28.57 -17.25 -11.51
N LEU A 561 -29.20 -18.38 -11.22
CA LEU A 561 -29.31 -19.55 -12.09
C LEU A 561 -30.79 -19.92 -12.26
N SER A 562 -31.36 -19.67 -13.43
CA SER A 562 -32.74 -20.06 -13.75
C SER A 562 -32.82 -21.48 -14.31
N ILE A 563 -33.61 -22.35 -13.66
CA ILE A 563 -33.84 -23.72 -14.12
C ILE A 563 -35.22 -23.83 -14.79
N GLU A 564 -35.27 -23.99 -16.11
CA GLU A 564 -36.55 -24.09 -16.86
C GLU A 564 -37.35 -25.37 -16.52
N LYS A 565 -36.64 -26.49 -16.32
CA LYS A 565 -37.22 -27.82 -16.12
C LYS A 565 -36.46 -28.58 -15.05
N GLY A 566 -37.17 -29.25 -14.17
CA GLY A 566 -36.58 -30.08 -13.12
C GLY A 566 -35.72 -31.23 -13.68
N MET A 567 -34.68 -31.59 -12.93
CA MET A 567 -33.64 -32.56 -13.30
C MET A 567 -33.27 -33.45 -12.10
N PRO A 568 -32.71 -34.66 -12.31
CA PRO A 568 -32.39 -35.57 -11.22
C PRO A 568 -31.39 -34.99 -10.22
N SER A 569 -30.37 -34.28 -10.71
CA SER A 569 -29.35 -33.62 -9.90
C SER A 569 -28.74 -32.41 -10.61
N LEU A 570 -28.21 -31.47 -9.82
CA LEU A 570 -27.53 -30.24 -10.22
C LEU A 570 -26.31 -30.07 -9.30
N THR A 571 -25.13 -29.88 -9.86
CA THR A 571 -23.95 -29.46 -9.11
C THR A 571 -23.75 -27.96 -9.29
N ILE A 572 -23.73 -27.21 -8.20
CA ILE A 572 -23.24 -25.82 -8.16
C ILE A 572 -21.98 -25.84 -7.30
N GLY A 573 -20.90 -25.21 -7.76
CA GLY A 573 -19.66 -25.21 -7.01
C GLY A 573 -18.68 -24.16 -7.47
N SER A 574 -17.49 -24.24 -6.89
CA SER A 574 -16.34 -23.44 -7.27
C SER A 574 -15.10 -24.31 -7.40
N ALA A 575 -14.22 -23.93 -8.30
CA ALA A 575 -12.95 -24.61 -8.53
C ALA A 575 -11.91 -23.67 -9.14
N GLY A 576 -10.66 -24.02 -8.91
CA GLY A 576 -9.50 -23.28 -9.39
C GLY A 576 -9.29 -21.95 -8.66
N GLY A 577 -8.09 -21.41 -8.84
CA GLY A 577 -7.69 -20.15 -8.20
C GLY A 577 -7.49 -20.25 -6.69
N VAL A 578 -7.76 -19.14 -5.98
CA VAL A 578 -7.63 -18.99 -4.52
C VAL A 578 -8.80 -18.20 -3.91
N GLY A 579 -9.05 -18.36 -2.62
CA GLY A 579 -10.01 -17.55 -1.84
C GLY A 579 -10.61 -18.27 -0.64
N GLU A 580 -11.03 -17.51 0.39
CA GLU A 580 -11.71 -18.01 1.60
C GLU A 580 -13.17 -17.51 1.67
N TYR A 581 -14.12 -18.38 1.36
CA TYR A 581 -15.56 -18.09 1.29
C TYR A 581 -16.42 -19.35 1.43
N ASP A 582 -17.64 -19.19 1.93
CA ASP A 582 -18.71 -20.17 1.82
C ASP A 582 -19.52 -19.94 0.53
N LEU A 583 -20.07 -21.00 -0.07
CA LEU A 583 -21.12 -20.91 -1.07
C LEU A 583 -22.48 -21.14 -0.39
N LEU A 584 -23.35 -20.14 -0.43
CA LEU A 584 -24.73 -20.25 0.05
C LEU A 584 -25.69 -20.31 -1.14
N ILE A 585 -26.44 -21.41 -1.22
CA ILE A 585 -27.39 -21.66 -2.31
C ILE A 585 -28.81 -21.46 -1.78
N GLY A 586 -29.45 -20.38 -2.20
CA GLY A 586 -30.85 -20.05 -1.93
C GLY A 586 -31.77 -20.48 -3.07
N LYS A 587 -32.99 -20.94 -2.77
CA LYS A 587 -34.00 -21.26 -3.79
C LYS A 587 -35.14 -20.24 -3.78
N GLY A 588 -35.36 -19.59 -4.92
CA GLY A 588 -36.39 -18.57 -5.11
C GLY A 588 -36.13 -17.23 -4.41
N ARG A 589 -35.07 -17.12 -3.57
CA ARG A 589 -34.58 -15.90 -2.93
C ARG A 589 -33.06 -15.99 -2.70
N PRO A 590 -32.30 -14.88 -2.81
CA PRO A 590 -30.93 -14.75 -2.29
C PRO A 590 -30.83 -15.03 -0.79
N VAL A 591 -29.65 -15.47 -0.32
CA VAL A 591 -29.36 -15.88 1.06
C VAL A 591 -28.03 -15.29 1.52
N HIS A 592 -27.85 -15.05 2.83
CA HIS A 592 -26.57 -14.55 3.37
C HIS A 592 -26.41 -14.96 4.84
N SER A 593 -25.17 -15.19 5.29
CA SER A 593 -24.85 -15.36 6.71
C SER A 593 -25.18 -14.10 7.53
N VAL A 594 -24.85 -12.92 7.00
CA VAL A 594 -25.10 -11.63 7.65
C VAL A 594 -26.61 -11.44 7.86
N ALA A 595 -26.97 -11.09 9.10
CA ALA A 595 -28.35 -10.97 9.59
C ALA A 595 -29.26 -12.20 9.39
N SER A 596 -28.69 -13.40 9.15
CA SER A 596 -29.43 -14.63 8.84
C SER A 596 -30.45 -14.44 7.70
N LEU A 597 -30.04 -13.78 6.61
CA LEU A 597 -30.95 -13.39 5.54
C LEU A 597 -31.51 -14.62 4.80
N ASN A 598 -32.84 -14.74 4.77
CA ASN A 598 -33.62 -15.75 4.03
C ASN A 598 -33.15 -17.20 4.26
N GLN A 599 -32.66 -17.53 5.47
CA GLN A 599 -32.15 -18.87 5.79
C GLN A 599 -33.23 -19.97 5.64
N ASP A 600 -34.51 -19.60 5.58
CA ASP A 600 -35.64 -20.48 5.23
C ASP A 600 -35.70 -20.87 3.74
N ALA A 601 -34.92 -20.21 2.88
CA ALA A 601 -34.74 -20.51 1.46
C ALA A 601 -33.40 -21.23 1.15
N LEU A 602 -32.53 -21.40 2.15
CA LEU A 602 -31.23 -22.07 1.98
C LEU A 602 -31.44 -23.56 1.67
N VAL A 603 -30.98 -24.01 0.50
CA VAL A 603 -31.03 -25.43 0.08
C VAL A 603 -29.68 -26.13 0.16
N CYS A 604 -28.58 -25.38 0.19
CA CYS A 604 -27.26 -25.89 0.54
C CYS A 604 -26.35 -24.75 1.03
N LYS A 605 -25.48 -25.06 1.99
CA LYS A 605 -24.27 -24.29 2.32
C LYS A 605 -23.09 -25.26 2.14
N THR A 606 -21.97 -24.81 1.56
CA THR A 606 -20.69 -25.54 1.68
C THR A 606 -20.07 -25.29 3.06
N ASP A 607 -19.50 -26.33 3.68
CA ASP A 607 -18.82 -26.24 4.98
C ASP A 607 -17.40 -26.83 4.81
N THR A 608 -16.72 -26.37 3.77
CA THR A 608 -15.43 -26.90 3.30
C THR A 608 -14.28 -26.26 4.08
N PRO A 609 -13.36 -27.03 4.70
CA PRO A 609 -12.20 -26.49 5.39
C PRO A 609 -11.34 -25.59 4.49
N ALA A 610 -10.75 -24.53 5.05
CA ALA A 610 -10.04 -23.50 4.29
C ALA A 610 -8.88 -24.07 3.44
N GLU A 611 -8.24 -25.16 3.90
CA GLU A 611 -7.15 -25.85 3.20
C GLU A 611 -7.61 -26.61 1.93
N GLN A 612 -8.92 -26.72 1.72
CA GLN A 612 -9.56 -27.34 0.55
C GLN A 612 -10.29 -26.30 -0.32
N GLN A 613 -10.55 -25.11 0.19
CA GLN A 613 -11.06 -23.99 -0.60
C GLN A 613 -9.98 -23.51 -1.60
N PRO A 614 -10.35 -22.99 -2.79
CA PRO A 614 -11.71 -22.70 -3.27
C PRO A 614 -12.44 -23.90 -3.91
N LYS A 615 -11.94 -25.13 -3.81
CA LYS A 615 -12.52 -26.31 -4.47
C LYS A 615 -13.64 -26.94 -3.61
N GLN A 616 -14.87 -26.49 -3.83
CA GLN A 616 -16.05 -26.84 -3.04
C GLN A 616 -17.32 -26.95 -3.90
N GLN A 617 -18.29 -27.80 -3.52
CA GLN A 617 -19.51 -28.01 -4.29
C GLN A 617 -20.74 -28.36 -3.44
N CYS A 618 -21.90 -27.92 -3.92
CA CYS A 618 -23.24 -28.30 -3.49
C CYS A 618 -23.88 -29.17 -4.59
N VAL A 619 -24.05 -30.47 -4.31
CA VAL A 619 -24.81 -31.39 -5.17
C VAL A 619 -26.25 -31.46 -4.68
N LEU A 620 -27.18 -30.90 -5.46
CA LEU A 620 -28.62 -30.91 -5.18
C LEU A 620 -29.28 -32.06 -5.93
N SER A 621 -30.26 -32.72 -5.32
CA SER A 621 -31.06 -33.80 -5.92
C SER A 621 -32.55 -33.47 -6.01
N ASP A 622 -33.25 -34.14 -6.92
CA ASP A 622 -34.67 -33.91 -7.27
C ASP A 622 -35.00 -32.41 -7.53
N VAL A 623 -34.11 -31.78 -8.28
CA VAL A 623 -34.09 -30.35 -8.58
C VAL A 623 -35.34 -29.98 -9.37
N LYS A 624 -36.04 -28.92 -8.94
CA LYS A 624 -37.27 -28.44 -9.60
C LYS A 624 -36.98 -27.18 -10.40
N ALA A 625 -37.83 -26.89 -11.37
CA ALA A 625 -37.82 -25.61 -12.08
C ALA A 625 -37.98 -24.40 -11.13
N GLY A 626 -37.48 -23.25 -11.57
CA GLY A 626 -37.42 -22.00 -10.82
C GLY A 626 -35.98 -21.50 -10.62
N ASP A 627 -35.86 -20.33 -9.99
CA ASP A 627 -34.58 -19.66 -9.80
C ASP A 627 -33.82 -20.16 -8.55
N TYR A 628 -32.51 -20.29 -8.71
CA TYR A 628 -31.54 -20.57 -7.66
C TYR A 628 -30.55 -19.39 -7.57
N TYR A 629 -30.21 -18.98 -6.37
CA TYR A 629 -29.38 -17.82 -6.07
C TYR A 629 -28.13 -18.30 -5.32
N ILE A 630 -26.96 -17.87 -5.80
CA ILE A 630 -25.64 -18.37 -5.40
C ILE A 630 -24.89 -17.19 -4.81
N THR A 631 -24.66 -17.22 -3.49
CA THR A 631 -23.93 -16.16 -2.80
C THR A 631 -22.55 -16.67 -2.41
N VAL A 632 -21.52 -15.93 -2.85
CA VAL A 632 -20.12 -16.11 -2.45
C VAL A 632 -19.92 -15.26 -1.19
N ASP A 633 -20.03 -15.88 -0.02
CA ASP A 633 -20.07 -15.24 1.30
C ASP A 633 -18.69 -15.36 1.95
N ASN A 634 -17.90 -14.28 1.94
CA ASN A 634 -16.48 -14.35 2.29
C ASN A 634 -16.25 -14.37 3.80
N VAL A 635 -15.21 -15.08 4.22
CA VAL A 635 -14.81 -15.13 5.64
C VAL A 635 -14.42 -13.72 6.15
N SER A 636 -13.96 -12.83 5.26
CA SER A 636 -13.79 -11.40 5.52
C SER A 636 -13.99 -10.52 4.27
N ALA A 637 -14.34 -9.24 4.47
CA ALA A 637 -14.51 -8.24 3.41
C ALA A 637 -13.19 -7.76 2.73
N ILE A 638 -12.09 -8.50 2.97
CA ILE A 638 -10.78 -8.36 2.32
C ILE A 638 -10.24 -9.71 1.79
N ALA A 639 -11.02 -10.79 1.86
CA ALA A 639 -10.65 -12.06 1.23
C ALA A 639 -10.56 -11.84 -0.29
N VAL A 640 -9.43 -12.24 -0.88
CA VAL A 640 -9.12 -12.00 -2.29
C VAL A 640 -9.44 -13.24 -3.10
N LEU A 641 -10.21 -13.04 -4.19
CA LEU A 641 -10.47 -14.03 -5.22
C LEU A 641 -9.59 -13.72 -6.43
N ALA A 642 -8.93 -14.73 -6.97
CA ALA A 642 -8.09 -14.63 -8.16
C ALA A 642 -8.11 -15.95 -8.94
N ASP A 643 -8.43 -15.87 -10.24
CA ASP A 643 -8.67 -17.02 -11.13
C ASP A 643 -9.71 -18.03 -10.56
N THR A 644 -10.63 -17.56 -9.72
CA THR A 644 -11.61 -18.41 -9.02
C THR A 644 -12.84 -18.67 -9.90
N HIS A 645 -13.08 -19.91 -10.33
CA HIS A 645 -14.23 -20.22 -11.20
C HIS A 645 -15.46 -20.65 -10.38
N ILE A 646 -16.59 -19.94 -10.53
CA ILE A 646 -17.91 -20.36 -10.03
C ILE A 646 -18.66 -21.02 -11.18
N TYR A 647 -19.22 -22.22 -10.97
CA TYR A 647 -19.88 -23.00 -12.03
C TYR A 647 -21.20 -23.63 -11.58
N ALA A 648 -22.07 -23.91 -12.54
CA ALA A 648 -23.31 -24.65 -12.34
C ALA A 648 -23.56 -25.61 -13.51
N CYS A 649 -23.84 -26.89 -13.23
CA CYS A 649 -24.06 -27.91 -14.26
C CYS A 649 -25.05 -28.99 -13.84
N ALA A 650 -25.71 -29.60 -14.83
CA ALA A 650 -26.65 -30.71 -14.62
C ALA A 650 -25.92 -32.04 -14.39
N GLY A 651 -26.36 -32.80 -13.39
CA GLY A 651 -25.74 -34.05 -12.96
C GLY A 651 -24.95 -33.94 -11.66
N GLU A 652 -24.40 -35.07 -11.21
CA GLU A 652 -23.47 -35.17 -10.08
C GLU A 652 -22.02 -35.10 -10.59
N ASN A 653 -21.15 -34.33 -9.93
CA ASN A 653 -19.74 -34.15 -10.28
C ASN A 653 -19.48 -33.71 -11.75
N CYS A 654 -20.46 -33.06 -12.38
CA CYS A 654 -20.42 -32.65 -13.78
C CYS A 654 -19.35 -31.61 -14.14
N VAL A 655 -18.57 -31.12 -13.17
CA VAL A 655 -17.41 -30.24 -13.37
C VAL A 655 -16.38 -30.86 -14.34
N GLU A 656 -16.21 -32.19 -14.33
CA GLU A 656 -15.36 -32.91 -15.28
C GLU A 656 -15.80 -32.74 -16.75
N THR A 657 -17.09 -32.47 -16.98
CA THR A 657 -17.66 -32.28 -18.32
C THR A 657 -17.68 -30.82 -18.78
N LEU A 658 -17.39 -29.88 -17.87
CA LEU A 658 -17.59 -28.44 -18.10
C LEU A 658 -16.34 -27.74 -18.68
N ALA A 659 -15.20 -28.43 -18.72
CA ALA A 659 -13.93 -27.94 -19.29
C ALA A 659 -13.53 -26.54 -18.74
N LEU A 660 -13.43 -26.43 -17.41
CA LEU A 660 -12.89 -25.24 -16.75
C LEU A 660 -11.46 -24.93 -17.23
N PRO A 661 -11.02 -23.65 -17.16
CA PRO A 661 -9.63 -23.28 -17.42
C PRO A 661 -8.65 -24.05 -16.52
N GLU A 662 -7.42 -24.25 -17.02
CA GLU A 662 -6.34 -24.79 -16.20
C GLU A 662 -5.90 -23.77 -15.14
N ASP A 663 -5.69 -24.24 -13.91
CA ASP A 663 -5.12 -23.45 -12.81
C ASP A 663 -3.80 -22.81 -13.26
N PRO A 664 -3.64 -21.46 -13.22
CA PRO A 664 -2.40 -20.83 -13.65
C PRO A 664 -1.23 -21.27 -12.78
N ALA A 665 -0.06 -21.47 -13.40
CA ALA A 665 1.17 -21.70 -12.65
C ALA A 665 1.48 -20.48 -11.76
N PRO A 666 1.74 -20.66 -10.44
CA PRO A 666 2.11 -19.57 -9.55
C PRO A 666 3.27 -18.73 -10.08
N GLU A 667 3.03 -17.44 -10.29
CA GLU A 667 4.07 -16.50 -10.68
C GLU A 667 4.98 -16.19 -9.46
N SER A 668 6.26 -15.90 -9.73
CA SER A 668 7.21 -15.51 -8.69
C SER A 668 7.87 -14.19 -9.03
N VAL A 669 7.80 -13.23 -8.10
CA VAL A 669 8.24 -11.84 -8.31
C VAL A 669 9.54 -11.57 -7.57
N THR A 670 10.60 -11.29 -8.33
CA THR A 670 11.84 -10.73 -7.79
C THR A 670 11.68 -9.22 -7.67
N VAL A 671 11.54 -8.71 -6.44
CA VAL A 671 11.36 -7.27 -6.21
C VAL A 671 12.61 -6.50 -6.63
N LEU A 672 12.49 -5.74 -7.72
CA LEU A 672 13.52 -4.81 -8.19
C LEU A 672 13.96 -3.90 -7.04
N GLN A 673 15.26 -3.88 -6.76
CA GLN A 673 15.80 -3.12 -5.63
C GLN A 673 16.02 -1.65 -6.04
N PRO A 674 15.65 -0.67 -5.19
CA PRO A 674 16.07 0.73 -5.38
C PRO A 674 17.60 0.81 -5.33
N PRO A 675 18.21 1.87 -5.89
CA PRO A 675 19.66 1.99 -6.08
C PRO A 675 20.43 1.90 -4.76
N ARG A 676 20.76 0.65 -4.38
CA ARG A 676 21.39 0.34 -3.11
C ARG A 676 22.66 1.14 -2.95
N ILE A 677 22.86 1.64 -1.74
CA ILE A 677 24.05 2.42 -1.46
C ILE A 677 25.11 1.51 -0.87
N VAL A 678 25.61 0.70 -1.81
CA VAL A 678 26.97 0.19 -1.73
C VAL A 678 27.86 1.38 -1.39
N GLU A 679 28.60 1.28 -0.28
CA GLU A 679 29.82 2.05 -0.13
C GLU A 679 30.79 1.55 -1.19
N SER A 680 30.67 2.10 -2.40
CA SER A 680 31.79 2.19 -3.33
C SER A 680 32.84 3.04 -2.61
N ALA A 681 33.65 2.37 -1.80
CA ALA A 681 34.76 2.98 -1.11
C ALA A 681 35.58 3.74 -2.15
N ALA A 682 35.61 5.07 -2.00
CA ALA A 682 36.23 5.94 -2.98
C ALA A 682 37.66 5.45 -3.24
N ILE A 683 38.07 5.49 -4.52
CA ILE A 683 39.46 5.28 -4.89
C ILE A 683 40.21 6.51 -4.37
N ASP A 684 40.75 6.37 -3.16
CA ASP A 684 41.56 7.37 -2.47
C ASP A 684 42.93 7.46 -3.15
N SER A 685 43.69 8.48 -2.78
CA SER A 685 45.07 8.71 -3.19
C SER A 685 45.96 7.46 -3.07
N CYS A 686 46.99 7.41 -3.90
CA CYS A 686 48.05 6.40 -3.85
C CYS A 686 48.91 6.45 -2.56
N ASN A 687 48.66 7.41 -1.67
CA ASN A 687 49.49 7.69 -0.50
C ASN A 687 49.14 6.81 0.73
N LEU A 688 48.13 5.94 0.64
CA LEU A 688 47.69 5.09 1.76
C LEU A 688 48.51 3.79 1.95
N THR A 689 49.70 3.67 1.35
CA THR A 689 50.66 2.57 1.57
C THR A 689 51.48 2.73 2.86
N SER A 690 50.84 3.22 3.92
CA SER A 690 51.39 3.35 5.28
C SER A 690 50.68 2.37 6.22
N PRO A 691 51.34 1.89 7.31
CA PRO A 691 50.69 1.08 8.34
C PRO A 691 49.38 1.69 8.84
N TYR A 692 48.44 0.84 9.23
CA TYR A 692 47.12 1.23 9.71
C TYR A 692 46.55 0.21 10.70
N GLU A 693 45.71 0.67 11.63
CA GLU A 693 45.00 -0.24 12.54
C GLU A 693 43.92 -1.01 11.77
N LEU A 694 43.88 -2.32 11.97
CA LEU A 694 42.89 -3.21 11.36
C LEU A 694 42.36 -4.19 12.41
N ILE A 695 41.04 -4.18 12.63
CA ILE A 695 40.38 -5.01 13.65
C ILE A 695 39.83 -6.28 12.97
N GLN A 696 40.52 -7.39 13.15
CA GLN A 696 40.17 -8.68 12.55
C GLN A 696 39.28 -9.51 13.48
N ASN A 697 37.98 -9.20 13.52
CA ASN A 697 36.95 -10.00 14.22
C ASN A 697 35.73 -10.26 13.30
N GLU A 698 34.79 -11.11 13.71
CA GLU A 698 33.62 -11.45 12.87
C GLU A 698 32.68 -10.26 12.64
N GLU A 699 32.56 -9.33 13.60
CA GLU A 699 31.71 -8.12 13.47
C GLU A 699 32.21 -7.16 12.39
N LYS A 700 33.53 -7.14 12.16
CA LYS A 700 34.22 -6.34 11.14
C LYS A 700 34.44 -7.10 9.83
N GLN A 701 34.17 -8.41 9.76
CA GLN A 701 34.34 -9.18 8.53
C GLN A 701 33.26 -8.81 7.49
N LEU A 702 33.70 -8.42 6.29
CA LEU A 702 32.81 -8.00 5.19
C LEU A 702 32.48 -9.18 4.28
N ARG A 703 31.42 -9.93 4.62
CA ARG A 703 30.99 -11.15 3.89
C ARG A 703 30.39 -10.89 2.50
N SER A 704 30.15 -9.63 2.14
CA SER A 704 29.54 -9.21 0.86
C SER A 704 30.33 -8.06 0.21
N PHE A 705 31.66 -8.05 0.40
CA PHE A 705 32.54 -7.09 -0.27
C PHE A 705 32.89 -7.58 -1.67
N GLU A 706 32.72 -6.72 -2.67
CA GLU A 706 33.09 -7.00 -4.06
C GLU A 706 33.61 -5.74 -4.75
N VAL A 707 34.37 -5.92 -5.84
CA VAL A 707 34.90 -4.84 -6.68
C VAL A 707 34.50 -5.10 -8.12
N ILE A 708 33.87 -4.13 -8.77
CA ILE A 708 33.43 -4.20 -10.16
C ILE A 708 34.27 -3.24 -11.00
N ASN A 709 34.89 -3.72 -12.08
CA ASN A 709 35.67 -2.86 -12.96
C ASN A 709 34.79 -2.18 -14.03
N ASN A 710 34.35 -0.95 -13.75
CA ASN A 710 33.58 -0.13 -14.70
C ASN A 710 34.46 0.68 -15.69
N ALA A 711 35.78 0.45 -15.73
CA ALA A 711 36.67 1.10 -16.68
C ALA A 711 36.67 0.40 -18.05
N LYS A 712 37.09 1.12 -19.11
CA LYS A 712 37.25 0.56 -20.47
C LYS A 712 38.52 -0.27 -20.67
N THR A 713 39.29 -0.45 -19.60
CA THR A 713 40.57 -1.18 -19.58
C THR A 713 40.59 -2.13 -18.39
N ASN A 714 41.41 -3.17 -18.45
CA ASN A 714 41.61 -4.04 -17.29
C ASN A 714 42.24 -3.23 -16.15
N ILE A 715 41.97 -3.66 -14.91
CA ILE A 715 42.60 -3.13 -13.69
C ILE A 715 43.16 -4.29 -12.88
N HIS A 716 44.08 -4.00 -11.97
CA HIS A 716 44.62 -4.99 -11.06
C HIS A 716 44.48 -4.58 -9.59
N LEU A 717 44.06 -5.53 -8.77
CA LEU A 717 43.84 -5.38 -7.32
C LEU A 717 44.93 -6.11 -6.53
N GLN A 718 45.48 -5.45 -5.51
CA GLN A 718 46.50 -6.00 -4.60
C GLN A 718 46.21 -5.52 -3.16
N ARG A 719 46.06 -6.43 -2.19
CA ARG A 719 45.85 -6.05 -0.77
C ARG A 719 47.06 -5.30 -0.20
N ILE A 720 46.83 -4.38 0.73
CA ILE A 720 47.86 -3.64 1.47
C ILE A 720 47.86 -4.12 2.93
N ALA A 721 48.98 -4.68 3.38
CA ALA A 721 49.12 -5.22 4.74
C ALA A 721 49.05 -4.12 5.81
N ALA A 722 48.24 -4.34 6.85
CA ALA A 722 47.94 -3.36 7.89
C ALA A 722 49.15 -3.02 8.78
N ASP A 723 49.93 -4.04 9.14
CA ASP A 723 51.12 -3.94 10.00
C ASP A 723 52.26 -3.09 9.39
N THR A 724 52.36 -3.06 8.06
CA THR A 724 53.57 -2.62 7.34
C THR A 724 53.29 -1.64 6.21
N GLY A 725 52.03 -1.41 5.82
CA GLY A 725 51.65 -0.61 4.65
C GLY A 725 52.06 -1.21 3.30
N LYS A 726 52.58 -2.45 3.28
CA LYS A 726 53.15 -3.07 2.08
C LYS A 726 52.08 -3.68 1.18
N VAL A 727 52.22 -3.42 -0.12
CA VAL A 727 51.39 -4.02 -1.17
C VAL A 727 51.75 -5.51 -1.31
N SER A 728 50.73 -6.37 -1.40
CA SER A 728 50.88 -7.82 -1.62
C SER A 728 51.43 -8.13 -3.01
N SER A 729 52.25 -9.17 -3.12
CA SER A 729 52.69 -9.74 -4.40
C SER A 729 51.58 -10.48 -5.16
N THR A 730 50.48 -10.85 -4.50
CA THR A 730 49.30 -11.43 -5.16
C THR A 730 48.53 -10.35 -5.92
N ARG A 731 48.68 -10.34 -7.25
CA ARG A 731 48.01 -9.43 -8.18
C ARG A 731 46.83 -10.12 -8.84
N ILE A 732 45.64 -9.54 -8.74
CA ILE A 732 44.38 -10.06 -9.28
C ILE A 732 43.95 -9.15 -10.43
N GLU A 733 43.60 -9.69 -11.60
CA GLU A 733 43.17 -8.91 -12.77
C GLU A 733 41.64 -8.93 -12.91
N LEU A 734 41.05 -7.77 -13.20
CA LEU A 734 39.62 -7.60 -13.56
C LEU A 734 39.52 -6.93 -14.92
N LYS A 735 38.82 -7.55 -15.86
CA LYS A 735 38.47 -6.98 -17.18
C LYS A 735 37.29 -6.00 -17.05
N PRO A 736 37.01 -5.17 -18.07
CA PRO A 736 35.80 -4.34 -18.10
C PRO A 736 34.53 -5.14 -17.82
N ASN A 737 33.69 -4.61 -16.91
CA ASN A 737 32.47 -5.21 -16.37
C ASN A 737 32.67 -6.54 -15.60
N GLU A 738 33.90 -6.92 -15.24
CA GLU A 738 34.19 -8.10 -14.41
C GLU A 738 34.11 -7.75 -12.91
N THR A 739 33.46 -8.63 -12.13
CA THR A 739 33.32 -8.51 -10.66
C THR A 739 34.25 -9.48 -9.96
N TRP A 740 34.97 -9.00 -8.94
CA TRP A 740 35.80 -9.83 -8.06
C TRP A 740 35.27 -9.83 -6.62
N GLN A 741 35.29 -11.02 -6.01
CA GLN A 741 35.01 -11.25 -4.60
C GLN A 741 36.22 -11.93 -3.91
N PRO A 742 36.52 -11.59 -2.64
CA PRO A 742 37.74 -12.04 -1.98
C PRO A 742 37.65 -13.47 -1.43
N GLU A 743 38.49 -14.38 -1.94
CA GLU A 743 38.61 -15.78 -1.49
C GLU A 743 38.91 -15.95 0.02
N LYS A 744 39.57 -14.94 0.61
CA LYS A 744 39.90 -14.88 2.04
C LYS A 744 39.10 -13.74 2.66
N ALA A 745 38.74 -13.88 3.94
CA ALA A 745 38.10 -12.81 4.71
C ALA A 745 38.76 -11.44 4.45
N ILE A 746 37.93 -10.43 4.23
CA ILE A 746 38.34 -9.02 4.20
C ILE A 746 37.61 -8.30 5.33
N TYR A 747 38.26 -7.33 5.96
CA TYR A 747 37.75 -6.65 7.14
C TYR A 747 37.49 -5.16 6.87
N ASP A 748 36.60 -4.59 7.68
CA ASP A 748 36.34 -3.15 7.76
C ASP A 748 37.65 -2.39 7.99
N ASP A 749 37.87 -1.32 7.22
CA ASP A 749 39.09 -0.53 7.07
C ASP A 749 40.30 -1.19 6.35
N GLU A 750 40.21 -2.45 5.90
CA GLU A 750 41.28 -3.11 5.11
C GLU A 750 41.49 -2.45 3.74
N ARG A 751 42.74 -2.26 3.31
CA ARG A 751 43.08 -1.48 2.10
C ARG A 751 43.48 -2.35 0.91
N ILE A 752 43.06 -1.96 -0.29
CA ILE A 752 43.41 -2.58 -1.58
C ILE A 752 43.98 -1.50 -2.52
N LEU A 753 45.16 -1.74 -3.09
CA LEU A 753 45.70 -0.96 -4.19
C LEU A 753 44.99 -1.32 -5.49
N VAL A 754 44.60 -0.32 -6.28
CA VAL A 754 44.16 -0.44 -7.67
C VAL A 754 45.26 0.07 -8.59
N SER A 755 45.60 -0.69 -9.63
CA SER A 755 46.61 -0.31 -10.62
C SER A 755 46.17 -0.63 -12.05
N ASN A 756 46.75 0.06 -13.04
CA ASN A 756 46.54 -0.24 -14.45
C ASN A 756 47.43 -1.41 -14.92
N ASN A 757 47.31 -1.81 -16.19
CA ASN A 757 48.08 -2.91 -16.78
C ASN A 757 49.60 -2.71 -16.63
N GLN A 758 50.06 -1.46 -16.74
CA GLN A 758 51.45 -1.02 -16.62
C GLN A 758 52.00 -1.10 -15.18
N GLY A 759 51.14 -1.25 -14.16
CA GLY A 759 51.52 -1.27 -12.75
C GLY A 759 51.46 0.09 -12.06
N GLU A 760 51.03 1.13 -12.77
CA GLU A 760 50.87 2.47 -12.21
C GLU A 760 49.64 2.49 -11.30
N CYS A 761 49.76 3.15 -10.14
CA CYS A 761 48.67 3.25 -9.18
C CYS A 761 47.54 4.14 -9.72
N LEU A 762 46.32 3.61 -9.71
CA LEU A 762 45.08 4.36 -9.98
C LEU A 762 44.44 4.90 -8.69
N GLY A 763 44.80 4.31 -7.54
CA GLY A 763 44.47 4.76 -6.20
C GLY A 763 44.28 3.58 -5.23
N THR A 764 43.67 3.83 -4.08
CA THR A 764 43.44 2.80 -3.05
C THR A 764 41.98 2.74 -2.59
N ILE A 765 41.43 1.53 -2.54
CA ILE A 765 40.10 1.25 -2.00
C ILE A 765 40.27 0.90 -0.51
N LYS A 766 39.65 1.68 0.39
CA LYS A 766 39.53 1.32 1.80
C LYS A 766 38.22 0.54 2.00
N ALA A 767 38.29 -0.78 2.14
CA ALA A 767 37.12 -1.63 2.36
C ALA A 767 36.35 -1.15 3.60
N LYS A 768 35.02 -1.07 3.51
CA LYS A 768 34.16 -0.54 4.56
C LYS A 768 32.90 -1.37 4.73
N LYS A 769 32.39 -1.41 5.96
CA LYS A 769 31.11 -2.02 6.29
C LYS A 769 29.99 -1.23 5.62
N TYR A 770 29.41 -1.85 4.60
CA TYR A 770 28.25 -1.38 3.85
C TYR A 770 27.17 -0.79 4.79
N ARG A 771 26.80 0.48 4.57
CA ARG A 771 25.60 1.09 5.16
C ARG A 771 24.51 1.18 4.10
N HIS A 772 23.46 0.38 4.27
CA HIS A 772 22.20 0.59 3.54
C HIS A 772 21.73 2.03 3.78
N ILE A 773 21.29 2.70 2.72
CA ILE A 773 20.48 3.91 2.81
C ILE A 773 19.03 3.53 2.55
N GLY A 774 18.13 4.28 3.19
CA GLY A 774 16.86 3.75 3.66
C GLY A 774 17.05 3.02 5.00
N PHE A 775 16.38 3.54 6.03
CA PHE A 775 16.31 3.06 7.41
C PHE A 775 17.56 3.33 8.25
N PHE A 776 17.37 3.76 9.51
CA PHE A 776 18.41 4.37 10.34
C PHE A 776 19.35 3.30 10.96
N GLU A 777 20.09 3.63 12.04
CA GLU A 777 21.08 2.71 12.61
C GLU A 777 20.49 1.33 12.98
N ARG A 778 20.93 0.31 12.24
CA ARG A 778 20.47 -1.07 12.39
C ARG A 778 21.10 -1.71 13.62
N THR A 779 20.25 -1.99 14.60
CA THR A 779 20.60 -2.81 15.76
C THR A 779 20.37 -4.29 15.42
N PRO A 780 21.41 -5.14 15.40
CA PRO A 780 21.22 -6.58 15.25
C PRO A 780 20.42 -7.13 16.43
N ILE A 781 19.41 -7.95 16.17
CA ILE A 781 18.71 -8.67 17.25
C ILE A 781 19.67 -9.75 17.79
N ALA A 782 20.01 -9.66 19.07
CA ALA A 782 21.02 -10.52 19.67
C ALA A 782 20.61 -11.99 19.74
N ASP A 783 21.61 -12.87 19.69
CA ASP A 783 21.47 -14.30 19.92
C ASP A 783 20.77 -14.60 21.25
N ASN A 784 19.94 -15.66 21.25
CA ASN A 784 19.17 -16.09 22.41
C ASN A 784 18.31 -14.95 23.01
N THR A 785 17.64 -14.18 22.15
CA THR A 785 16.58 -13.24 22.54
C THR A 785 15.25 -13.94 22.82
N CYS A 786 15.05 -15.20 22.41
CA CYS A 786 13.84 -15.99 22.70
C CYS A 786 13.51 -16.13 24.21
N LYS A 787 14.46 -15.90 25.11
CA LYS A 787 14.22 -15.71 26.56
C LYS A 787 13.28 -14.54 26.89
N LEU A 788 13.05 -13.62 25.95
CA LEU A 788 12.09 -12.50 26.06
C LEU A 788 10.65 -12.91 25.73
N LYS A 789 10.36 -14.21 25.50
CA LYS A 789 9.01 -14.77 25.25
C LYS A 789 8.17 -14.82 26.53
N GLN A 790 8.09 -13.67 27.20
CA GLN A 790 7.46 -13.45 28.50
C GLN A 790 6.88 -12.03 28.54
N SER A 791 5.89 -11.86 29.41
CA SER A 791 5.23 -10.59 29.73
C SER A 791 6.19 -9.41 29.93
N TYR A 792 5.74 -8.22 29.56
CA TYR A 792 6.51 -6.98 29.59
C TYR A 792 5.58 -5.78 29.80
N LYS A 793 6.14 -4.59 30.06
CA LYS A 793 5.37 -3.35 30.14
C LYS A 793 5.53 -2.58 28.83
N SER A 794 4.50 -2.58 27.99
CA SER A 794 4.44 -1.74 26.78
C SER A 794 4.35 -0.26 27.15
N SER A 795 5.05 0.60 26.42
CA SER A 795 4.97 2.04 26.59
C SER A 795 3.64 2.64 26.08
N SER A 796 3.42 3.91 26.37
CA SER A 796 2.46 4.75 25.62
C SER A 796 3.13 5.51 24.47
N LYS A 797 4.46 5.58 24.41
CA LYS A 797 5.21 6.23 23.33
C LYS A 797 5.10 5.41 22.04
N SER A 798 4.51 5.96 20.99
CA SER A 798 4.44 5.31 19.67
C SER A 798 5.82 5.27 19.00
N ALA A 799 6.16 4.13 18.40
CA ALA A 799 7.44 3.85 17.75
C ALA A 799 7.35 4.01 16.22
N LYS A 800 6.86 5.17 15.75
CA LYS A 800 6.53 5.47 14.33
C LYS A 800 7.66 5.31 13.30
N ASN A 801 8.89 5.17 13.77
CA ASN A 801 10.09 5.01 12.95
C ASN A 801 10.70 3.61 13.05
N ALA A 802 10.30 2.79 14.02
CA ALA A 802 10.95 1.50 14.22
C ALA A 802 10.55 0.50 13.12
N SER A 803 11.50 -0.32 12.70
CA SER A 803 11.28 -1.38 11.71
C SER A 803 12.06 -2.65 11.99
N LEU A 804 11.62 -3.75 11.36
CA LEU A 804 12.28 -5.05 11.37
C LEU A 804 12.76 -5.39 9.96
N ARG A 805 14.00 -5.86 9.78
CA ARG A 805 14.47 -6.47 8.53
C ARG A 805 14.83 -7.93 8.68
N ASN A 806 14.33 -8.78 7.78
CA ASN A 806 14.84 -10.13 7.57
C ASN A 806 16.09 -10.06 6.66
N GLU A 807 17.24 -10.42 7.21
CA GLU A 807 18.52 -10.57 6.50
C GLU A 807 18.98 -12.04 6.43
N SER A 808 18.11 -12.99 6.79
CA SER A 808 18.31 -14.43 6.58
C SER A 808 17.93 -14.89 5.17
N ASN A 809 18.25 -16.16 4.86
CA ASN A 809 17.85 -16.87 3.65
C ASN A 809 16.50 -17.62 3.77
N GLN A 810 15.79 -17.50 4.90
CA GLN A 810 14.51 -18.16 5.16
C GLN A 810 13.36 -17.14 5.20
N HIS A 811 12.12 -17.60 4.97
CA HIS A 811 10.93 -16.81 5.25
C HIS A 811 10.71 -16.82 6.78
N ILE A 812 10.50 -15.65 7.38
CA ILE A 812 10.18 -15.54 8.81
C ILE A 812 8.80 -14.89 9.03
N TYR A 813 8.15 -15.23 10.13
CA TYR A 813 6.82 -14.75 10.49
C TYR A 813 6.88 -13.99 11.81
N ALA A 814 6.21 -12.85 11.88
CA ALA A 814 6.23 -11.94 13.01
C ALA A 814 4.95 -12.06 13.84
N PHE A 815 5.13 -12.31 15.14
CA PHE A 815 4.08 -12.52 16.13
C PHE A 815 4.22 -11.53 17.28
N TRP A 816 3.12 -10.95 17.75
CA TRP A 816 3.16 -10.12 18.95
C TRP A 816 3.37 -11.01 20.17
N VAL A 817 4.32 -10.64 21.04
CA VAL A 817 4.40 -11.18 22.39
C VAL A 817 3.35 -10.46 23.25
N PHE A 818 2.63 -11.18 24.11
CA PHE A 818 1.66 -10.53 25.00
C PHE A 818 2.35 -9.82 26.18
N PRO A 819 2.05 -8.52 26.44
CA PRO A 819 2.58 -7.81 27.61
C PRO A 819 1.99 -8.31 28.94
N ASP A 820 0.69 -8.65 28.98
CA ASP A 820 0.03 -9.12 30.20
C ASP A 820 0.46 -10.55 30.60
N GLN A 821 0.62 -10.80 31.91
CA GLN A 821 1.10 -12.09 32.42
C GLN A 821 0.10 -13.25 32.22
N GLU A 822 -1.20 -13.00 32.39
CA GLU A 822 -2.22 -14.06 32.30
C GLU A 822 -2.58 -14.37 30.84
N ALA A 823 -2.61 -13.35 29.98
CA ALA A 823 -2.69 -13.53 28.54
C ALA A 823 -1.49 -14.34 28.01
N ASN A 824 -0.27 -14.02 28.48
CA ASN A 824 0.96 -14.72 28.08
C ASN A 824 0.92 -16.21 28.49
N LYS A 825 0.52 -16.53 29.74
CA LYS A 825 0.28 -17.92 30.20
C LYS A 825 -0.72 -18.69 29.33
N LYS A 826 -1.85 -18.07 28.94
CA LYS A 826 -2.93 -18.70 28.16
C LYS A 826 -2.59 -18.94 26.67
N THR A 827 -1.41 -18.50 26.22
CA THR A 827 -1.05 -18.41 24.79
C THR A 827 0.40 -18.81 24.46
N ASN A 828 1.16 -19.34 25.42
CA ASN A 828 2.62 -19.52 25.28
C ASN A 828 3.34 -18.23 24.83
N GLY A 829 2.78 -17.09 25.26
CA GLY A 829 3.28 -15.75 25.00
C GLY A 829 2.92 -15.10 23.65
N LEU A 830 2.14 -15.72 22.75
CA LEU A 830 1.93 -15.22 21.37
C LEU A 830 0.48 -14.87 21.01
N LEU A 831 0.28 -13.95 20.06
CA LEU A 831 -1.06 -13.53 19.64
C LEU A 831 -1.84 -14.65 18.95
N ARG A 832 -2.92 -15.07 19.63
CA ARG A 832 -3.65 -16.33 19.46
C ARG A 832 -4.59 -16.40 18.26
N ARG A 833 -4.26 -15.75 17.12
CA ARG A 833 -5.11 -15.73 15.92
C ARG A 833 -4.38 -15.79 14.58
N SER A 834 -3.16 -15.26 14.49
CA SER A 834 -2.28 -15.40 13.31
C SER A 834 -0.91 -14.78 13.61
N TYR A 835 0.07 -15.03 12.74
CA TYR A 835 1.12 -14.04 12.48
C TYR A 835 0.48 -12.73 11.98
N TYR A 836 1.08 -11.57 12.26
CA TYR A 836 0.52 -10.29 11.81
C TYR A 836 1.25 -9.71 10.59
N ALA A 837 2.47 -10.18 10.33
CA ALA A 837 3.29 -9.85 9.17
C ALA A 837 4.26 -11.01 8.89
N SER A 838 4.52 -11.28 7.63
CA SER A 838 5.58 -12.19 7.19
C SER A 838 6.66 -11.39 6.46
N LEU A 839 7.90 -11.89 6.50
CA LEU A 839 9.06 -11.24 5.91
C LEU A 839 9.88 -12.28 5.15
N ALA A 840 9.83 -12.25 3.82
CA ALA A 840 10.70 -13.08 2.99
C ALA A 840 12.17 -12.59 3.08
N PRO A 841 13.15 -13.37 2.61
CA PRO A 841 14.56 -12.95 2.58
C PRO A 841 14.76 -11.53 2.03
N GLY A 842 15.54 -10.73 2.76
CA GLY A 842 15.85 -9.35 2.42
C GLY A 842 14.75 -8.31 2.66
N GLU A 843 13.59 -8.68 3.24
CA GLU A 843 12.44 -7.79 3.46
C GLU A 843 12.56 -6.89 4.69
N THR A 844 12.06 -5.65 4.60
CA THR A 844 11.82 -4.76 5.75
C THR A 844 10.32 -4.67 6.02
N TRP A 845 9.92 -4.67 7.30
CA TRP A 845 8.58 -4.34 7.76
C TRP A 845 8.61 -3.14 8.71
N ASP A 846 8.00 -2.04 8.29
CA ASP A 846 7.86 -0.79 9.03
C ASP A 846 6.42 -0.68 9.57
N ASN A 847 6.24 -0.39 10.87
CA ASN A 847 4.90 -0.38 11.47
C ASN A 847 4.61 0.85 12.34
N ILE A 848 3.50 1.51 12.03
CA ILE A 848 3.00 2.69 12.73
C ILE A 848 2.22 2.40 14.02
N THR A 849 1.76 1.16 14.23
CA THR A 849 1.00 0.78 15.45
C THR A 849 1.88 0.33 16.62
N TRP A 850 3.17 0.10 16.36
CA TRP A 850 4.17 -0.22 17.38
C TRP A 850 4.33 0.89 18.42
N ARG A 851 4.69 0.46 19.64
CA ARG A 851 5.09 1.32 20.75
C ARG A 851 6.51 1.00 21.19
N HIS A 852 7.14 1.94 21.87
CA HIS A 852 8.38 1.70 22.60
C HIS A 852 8.14 0.56 23.63
N ASP A 853 9.16 -0.24 23.89
CA ASP A 853 9.13 -1.45 24.74
C ASP A 853 8.29 -2.62 24.20
N ASP A 854 7.64 -2.53 23.02
CA ASP A 854 6.85 -3.65 22.47
C ASP A 854 7.70 -4.86 22.07
N ARG A 855 7.19 -6.08 22.27
CA ARG A 855 7.95 -7.31 21.96
C ARG A 855 7.35 -8.11 20.82
N ILE A 856 8.20 -8.46 19.87
CA ILE A 856 7.85 -9.16 18.63
C ILE A 856 8.68 -10.44 18.52
N MET A 857 8.04 -11.60 18.44
CA MET A 857 8.71 -12.86 18.13
C MET A 857 8.80 -13.08 16.63
N LEU A 858 9.95 -13.59 16.20
CA LEU A 858 10.21 -14.06 14.84
C LEU A 858 10.15 -15.60 14.86
N GLY A 859 9.36 -16.19 13.97
CA GLY A 859 9.20 -17.64 13.86
C GLY A 859 9.41 -18.18 12.43
N ASN A 860 9.57 -19.50 12.32
CA ASN A 860 9.86 -20.21 11.06
C ASN A 860 8.62 -20.65 10.25
N ASN A 861 7.44 -20.65 10.87
CA ASN A 861 6.16 -20.86 10.21
C ASN A 861 5.12 -19.85 10.71
N ASP A 862 3.95 -19.84 10.08
CA ASP A 862 2.83 -18.92 10.25
C ASP A 862 1.89 -19.25 11.42
N ASP A 863 1.87 -20.49 11.90
CA ASP A 863 1.01 -20.91 13.01
C ASP A 863 1.58 -20.48 14.37
N PRO A 864 0.91 -19.59 15.15
CA PRO A 864 1.37 -19.16 16.46
C PRO A 864 1.44 -20.29 17.51
N HIS A 865 0.92 -21.49 17.22
CA HIS A 865 0.99 -22.66 18.08
C HIS A 865 2.20 -23.57 17.79
N THR A 866 2.69 -23.63 16.55
CA THR A 866 3.83 -24.48 16.14
C THR A 866 5.07 -23.72 15.65
N ALA A 867 5.02 -22.38 15.54
CA ALA A 867 6.18 -21.55 15.21
C ALA A 867 7.30 -21.66 16.26
N GLU A 868 8.46 -22.15 15.85
CA GLU A 868 9.67 -22.14 16.67
C GLU A 868 10.19 -20.71 16.80
N CYS A 869 10.61 -20.30 18.00
CA CYS A 869 11.18 -18.97 18.20
C CYS A 869 12.60 -18.90 17.60
N LEU A 870 12.78 -18.07 16.59
CA LEU A 870 14.07 -17.74 15.99
C LEU A 870 14.76 -16.59 16.76
N ALA A 871 14.01 -15.54 17.08
CA ALA A 871 14.46 -14.41 17.90
C ALA A 871 13.27 -13.59 18.45
N ILE A 872 13.55 -12.65 19.35
CA ILE A 872 12.58 -11.62 19.79
C ILE A 872 13.20 -10.23 19.72
N LEU A 873 12.52 -9.33 19.01
CA LEU A 873 12.77 -7.89 19.04
C LEU A 873 12.05 -7.27 20.25
N GLU A 874 12.74 -6.37 20.96
CA GLU A 874 12.13 -5.37 21.83
C GLU A 874 12.24 -4.01 21.12
N VAL A 875 11.11 -3.36 20.87
CA VAL A 875 10.97 -2.23 19.95
C VAL A 875 11.44 -0.94 20.63
N ASP A 876 12.51 -0.34 20.12
CA ASP A 876 12.95 1.00 20.47
C ASP A 876 12.51 1.98 19.37
N SER A 877 11.77 3.01 19.75
CA SER A 877 11.22 4.02 18.84
C SER A 877 12.25 4.82 18.03
N GLU A 878 13.52 4.83 18.45
CA GLU A 878 14.60 5.55 17.76
C GLU A 878 15.50 4.62 16.91
N LYS A 879 15.22 3.31 16.86
CA LYS A 879 16.09 2.30 16.22
C LYS A 879 15.35 1.47 15.18
N HIS A 880 16.11 1.03 14.18
CA HIS A 880 15.70 -0.03 13.27
C HIS A 880 16.42 -1.31 13.67
N SER A 881 15.77 -2.46 13.49
CA SER A 881 16.34 -3.74 13.88
C SER A 881 16.43 -4.70 12.72
N ALA A 882 17.54 -5.43 12.65
CA ALA A 882 17.81 -6.41 11.61
C ALA A 882 18.03 -7.78 12.24
N PHE A 883 17.54 -8.82 11.57
CA PHE A 883 17.69 -10.21 11.99
C PHE A 883 18.37 -11.04 10.91
N THR A 884 19.53 -11.61 11.24
CA THR A 884 20.23 -12.59 10.42
C THR A 884 20.25 -13.92 11.17
N ILE A 885 19.76 -14.99 10.54
CA ILE A 885 19.95 -16.35 11.06
C ILE A 885 21.35 -16.81 10.63
N ASN A 886 22.28 -16.92 11.58
CA ASN A 886 23.63 -17.45 11.36
C ASN A 886 23.75 -18.85 11.99
N LYS A 887 23.12 -19.85 11.38
CA LYS A 887 23.37 -21.29 11.58
C LYS A 887 22.74 -22.13 10.47
#